data_AF-A0A8J7K365-F1
#
_entry.id   AF-A0A8J7K365-F1
#
_cell.length_a   1.000
_cell.length_b   1.000
_cell.length_c   1.000
_cell.angle_alpha   90.00
_cell.angle_beta   90.00
_cell.angle_gamma   90.00
#
_symmetry.space_group_name_H-M   'P 1'
#
loop_
_entity.id
_entity.type
_entity.pdbx_description
1 polymer ?
#
loop_
_entity_poly.entity_id
_entity_poly.type
_entity_poly.pdbx_seq_one_letter_code
_entity_poly.pdbx_strand_id
1 'polypeptide(L)'
;MIITQDRTENVVCKPEYIATNHWQEWVNSGVKPSIIAANIYTELDARQLDEVLNRNNRRKWKHSDKLVPAWVVRGVDPTTGELQLLGVQAKPDNPDIKNGSIQKYLGACDYGAYPLFLKVDDYNYWVKIIQDLKIPVIITEGAKKAACLLSSGYAAISIPGVSTCRKKGRLNKLISQFCGFGRLFYLCFDNDVVTKRPVQLALENLARDLSATGSKVMVISLPEGDAKGVDDYIVENSVEAFDRLVTQAQTIEEWKEDNDLSWSAKQEAIKNRKKSKLARAVETIQQAWGSFLRWNELTQSPELVDEPLGADELRVKIALELDMDVNKDDSVTAIRTLAKQRSYHPIREYLQDVAESYKDVDTSIIDNLSTELFGNDSEICNIYMKRFLIGSVARMMRPGTKMDNALILHGAEGIKKSTFWNVLFGDDWFSDSIDDSNAKDEKMLIHEYWCLEWSEFATVYKHKDIEALKKFLAQKNDSFRKPYERSISKHKRGCVFVGTTNNPEILQDPSGRNRRFWIINVNQEIDVAKLETIRDQLWAAAYYCWQRGDIHYIAERSREAYLQDKENEQYKAVHPWQETIESFLSGKSETYMGEIYDCLQLEPSRRETRHQRTIVDCLKILGWEATKERGYGKDGSRPHLWKKVNQKNNSNFYEAVDRNAPNDDISRESFDPLTDPLTDPLKNSNTPNNDISRESFDPLTDPRTDPVKKETCDSGVNQLTVFDPPTDPVDPVDRVMDRAVDRKFSGVGKGFGRFDPLDEKNDQNKKEKIQLHPSFDKNQTNSLKIAGITGTWDVNYRVGTSHIHLKYVSPDKREGRQSEFIEKSHKLTYKQFREKVEAAIWELEKGLCCDRNFRVKVWSRDINELEPKWVDNCTLISTPNPPSSTMFTFASPSGRAIPKAGLEEFELME
;
A
#
# COMPACT_ATOMS: atom_id res chain seq x y z
N MET A 1 42.25 -17.30 14.76
CA MET A 1 43.45 -18.13 14.48
C MET A 1 44.30 -17.37 13.47
N ILE A 2 45.63 -17.38 13.62
CA ILE A 2 46.53 -16.76 12.65
C ILE A 2 46.68 -17.72 11.46
N ILE A 3 46.29 -17.28 10.27
CA ILE A 3 46.57 -18.02 9.02
C ILE A 3 47.84 -17.41 8.43
N THR A 4 48.98 -18.05 8.68
CA THR A 4 50.24 -17.73 8.01
C THR A 4 50.13 -18.15 6.54
N GLN A 5 49.88 -17.19 5.64
CA GLN A 5 49.89 -17.45 4.21
C GLN A 5 51.32 -17.55 3.67
N ASP A 6 51.50 -18.47 2.72
CA ASP A 6 52.73 -18.64 1.96
C ASP A 6 52.95 -17.43 1.03
N ARG A 7 54.18 -16.91 0.96
CA ARG A 7 54.50 -15.65 0.29
C ARG A 7 55.08 -15.85 -1.10
N THR A 8 54.20 -15.96 -2.09
CA THR A 8 54.53 -15.69 -3.50
C THR A 8 53.67 -14.51 -4.00
N GLU A 9 54.11 -13.29 -3.67
CA GLU A 9 53.48 -12.07 -4.17
C GLU A 9 53.73 -11.95 -5.69
N ASN A 10 52.75 -12.38 -6.48
CA ASN A 10 52.67 -12.05 -7.90
C ASN A 10 52.53 -10.53 -8.03
N VAL A 11 53.62 -9.86 -8.42
CA VAL A 11 53.66 -8.41 -8.58
C VAL A 11 52.76 -8.00 -9.76
N VAL A 12 51.53 -7.60 -9.46
CA VAL A 12 50.57 -7.12 -10.46
C VAL A 12 51.02 -5.75 -10.96
N CYS A 13 51.73 -5.74 -12.10
CA CYS A 13 52.10 -4.54 -12.82
C CYS A 13 50.85 -3.72 -13.21
N LYS A 14 50.98 -2.38 -13.23
CA LYS A 14 49.90 -1.46 -13.64
C LYS A 14 49.34 -1.84 -15.03
N PRO A 15 48.06 -2.21 -15.15
CA PRO A 15 47.44 -2.49 -16.44
C PRO A 15 47.47 -1.29 -17.41
N GLU A 16 47.41 -1.56 -18.72
CA GLU A 16 47.42 -0.48 -19.73
C GLU A 16 46.16 0.41 -19.66
N TYR A 17 45.01 -0.18 -19.33
CA TYR A 17 43.72 0.52 -19.18
C TYR A 17 43.61 1.41 -17.93
N ILE A 18 44.71 1.60 -17.17
CA ILE A 18 44.78 2.54 -16.04
C ILE A 18 45.93 3.51 -16.26
N ALA A 19 45.64 4.81 -16.31
CA ALA A 19 46.67 5.84 -16.42
C ALA A 19 47.53 5.91 -15.15
N THR A 20 48.80 6.31 -15.29
CA THR A 20 49.79 6.22 -14.20
C THR A 20 49.45 7.11 -12.99
N ASN A 21 48.88 8.29 -13.23
CA ASN A 21 48.33 9.16 -12.18
C ASN A 21 47.19 8.49 -11.41
N HIS A 22 46.24 7.87 -12.13
CA HIS A 22 45.08 7.19 -11.54
C HIS A 22 45.49 5.96 -10.72
N TRP A 23 46.44 5.16 -11.22
CA TRP A 23 47.02 4.04 -10.47
C TRP A 23 47.71 4.53 -9.20
N GLN A 24 48.56 5.55 -9.31
CA GLN A 24 49.34 6.04 -8.18
C GLN A 24 48.45 6.72 -7.11
N GLU A 25 47.34 7.38 -7.45
CA GLU A 25 46.39 7.88 -6.45
C GLU A 25 45.87 6.75 -5.55
N TRP A 26 45.55 5.59 -6.11
CA TRP A 26 45.00 4.47 -5.34
C TRP A 26 46.08 3.69 -4.59
N VAL A 27 47.28 3.50 -5.16
CA VAL A 27 48.44 2.93 -4.45
C VAL A 27 48.84 3.82 -3.26
N ASN A 28 48.87 5.14 -3.44
CA ASN A 28 49.12 6.12 -2.36
C ASN A 28 48.00 6.15 -1.30
N SER A 29 46.90 5.43 -1.51
CA SER A 29 45.78 5.29 -0.56
C SER A 29 45.79 3.91 0.13
N GLY A 30 46.92 3.20 0.12
CA GLY A 30 47.08 1.89 0.77
C GLY A 30 46.38 0.72 0.06
N VAL A 31 45.94 0.90 -1.20
CA VAL A 31 45.15 -0.12 -1.91
C VAL A 31 46.04 -1.13 -2.65
N LYS A 32 45.77 -2.42 -2.44
CA LYS A 32 46.47 -3.53 -3.11
C LYS A 32 46.30 -3.50 -4.63
N PRO A 33 47.38 -3.69 -5.43
CA PRO A 33 47.35 -3.72 -6.88
C PRO A 33 46.27 -4.61 -7.52
N SER A 34 45.94 -5.77 -6.94
CA SER A 34 44.88 -6.65 -7.46
C SER A 34 43.49 -6.01 -7.35
N ILE A 35 43.17 -5.38 -6.20
CA ILE A 35 41.91 -4.66 -5.97
C ILE A 35 41.82 -3.43 -6.89
N ILE A 36 42.94 -2.73 -7.15
CA ILE A 36 42.96 -1.61 -8.11
C ILE A 36 42.60 -2.13 -9.52
N ALA A 37 43.30 -3.15 -10.01
CA ALA A 37 43.07 -3.73 -11.33
C ALA A 37 41.67 -4.37 -11.50
N ALA A 38 41.10 -4.94 -10.44
CA ALA A 38 39.81 -5.61 -10.48
C ALA A 38 38.59 -4.67 -10.55
N ASN A 39 38.74 -3.39 -10.16
CA ASN A 39 37.62 -2.45 -9.99
C ASN A 39 37.68 -1.19 -10.85
N ILE A 40 38.89 -0.79 -11.29
CA ILE A 40 39.15 0.55 -11.84
C ILE A 40 39.66 0.48 -13.27
N TYR A 41 39.19 1.43 -14.07
CA TYR A 41 39.77 1.74 -15.38
C TYR A 41 39.81 3.26 -15.58
N THR A 42 40.63 3.70 -16.53
CA THR A 42 40.64 5.09 -17.00
C THR A 42 39.76 5.23 -18.22
N GLU A 43 38.75 6.09 -18.13
CA GLU A 43 37.92 6.48 -19.26
C GLU A 43 38.53 7.68 -19.99
N LEU A 44 38.53 7.60 -21.31
CA LEU A 44 39.06 8.60 -22.24
C LEU A 44 38.01 9.05 -23.26
N ASP A 45 36.94 8.28 -23.50
CA ASP A 45 35.79 8.71 -24.31
C ASP A 45 34.73 9.35 -23.41
N ALA A 46 34.50 10.64 -23.62
CA ALA A 46 33.46 11.41 -22.93
C ALA A 46 32.06 10.80 -23.09
N ARG A 47 31.78 10.12 -24.20
CA ARG A 47 30.50 9.44 -24.46
C ARG A 47 30.34 8.21 -23.58
N GLN A 48 31.39 7.40 -23.43
CA GLN A 48 31.40 6.26 -22.51
C GLN A 48 31.28 6.74 -21.05
N LEU A 49 31.95 7.83 -20.69
CA LEU A 49 31.80 8.46 -19.37
C LEU A 49 30.36 8.95 -19.12
N ASP A 50 29.72 9.59 -20.10
CA ASP A 50 28.32 10.03 -20.01
C ASP A 50 27.31 8.86 -20.05
N GLU A 51 27.62 7.74 -20.71
CA GLU A 51 26.81 6.51 -20.73
C GLU A 51 26.89 5.77 -19.39
N VAL A 52 28.10 5.49 -18.89
CA VAL A 52 28.33 4.79 -17.61
C VAL A 52 27.79 5.58 -16.43
N LEU A 53 27.84 6.91 -16.48
CA LEU A 53 27.22 7.79 -15.49
C LEU A 53 25.75 8.14 -15.80
N ASN A 54 25.15 7.59 -16.87
CA ASN A 54 23.78 7.85 -17.34
C ASN A 54 23.42 9.36 -17.36
N ARG A 55 24.38 10.20 -17.76
CA ARG A 55 24.29 11.67 -17.69
C ARG A 55 23.43 12.27 -18.80
N ASN A 56 23.11 11.48 -19.83
CA ASN A 56 22.36 11.85 -21.03
C ASN A 56 20.93 11.30 -21.00
N ASN A 57 19.98 12.13 -20.55
CA ASN A 57 18.55 11.76 -20.51
C ASN A 57 17.70 12.59 -21.49
N ARG A 58 16.43 12.19 -21.67
CA ARG A 58 15.47 12.77 -22.65
C ARG A 58 15.24 14.29 -22.57
N ARG A 59 15.77 15.00 -21.58
CA ARG A 59 15.58 16.44 -21.38
C ARG A 59 16.87 17.26 -21.40
N LYS A 60 18.04 16.65 -21.20
CA LYS A 60 19.34 17.32 -21.30
C LYS A 60 20.38 16.33 -21.83
N TRP A 61 20.98 16.70 -22.96
CA TRP A 61 22.27 16.16 -23.37
C TRP A 61 23.38 16.94 -22.66
N LYS A 62 24.42 16.23 -22.27
CA LYS A 62 25.66 16.69 -21.66
C LYS A 62 26.81 16.18 -22.51
N HIS A 63 27.89 16.95 -22.42
CA HIS A 63 29.13 16.76 -23.14
C HIS A 63 30.24 16.75 -22.09
N SER A 64 30.70 15.58 -21.69
CA SER A 64 31.74 15.41 -20.67
C SER A 64 33.16 15.46 -21.22
N ASP A 65 33.36 16.11 -22.37
CA ASP A 65 34.65 16.26 -23.08
C ASP A 65 35.74 16.94 -22.22
N LYS A 66 35.35 17.70 -21.19
CA LYS A 66 36.27 18.31 -20.21
C LYS A 66 36.55 17.46 -18.97
N LEU A 67 35.81 16.37 -18.80
CA LEU A 67 35.85 15.50 -17.63
C LEU A 67 36.60 14.18 -17.90
N VAL A 68 37.06 13.97 -19.14
CA VAL A 68 38.05 12.95 -19.48
C VAL A 68 39.45 13.59 -19.54
N PRO A 69 40.53 12.91 -19.10
CA PRO A 69 40.55 11.60 -18.46
C PRO A 69 39.83 11.57 -17.10
N ALA A 70 39.20 10.44 -16.80
CA ALA A 70 38.65 10.13 -15.48
C ALA A 70 39.02 8.70 -15.08
N TRP A 71 39.30 8.43 -13.81
CA TRP A 71 39.15 7.06 -13.33
C TRP A 71 37.69 6.77 -12.99
N VAL A 72 37.24 5.56 -13.30
CA VAL A 72 35.90 5.05 -13.02
C VAL A 72 36.05 3.78 -12.18
N VAL A 73 35.33 3.72 -11.06
CA VAL A 73 35.26 2.54 -10.20
C VAL A 73 33.87 1.93 -10.26
N ARG A 74 33.80 0.63 -10.60
CA ARG A 74 32.58 -0.18 -10.62
C ARG A 74 32.60 -1.21 -9.50
N GLY A 75 31.42 -1.62 -9.06
CA GLY A 75 31.27 -2.66 -8.04
C GLY A 75 30.75 -3.97 -8.62
N VAL A 76 30.60 -4.96 -7.75
CA VAL A 76 29.90 -6.21 -8.02
C VAL A 76 28.54 -6.24 -7.34
N ASP A 77 27.65 -7.12 -7.79
CA ASP A 77 26.54 -7.56 -6.96
C ASP A 77 27.08 -8.51 -5.87
N PRO A 78 26.77 -8.26 -4.57
CA PRO A 78 27.33 -9.05 -3.48
C PRO A 78 26.76 -10.47 -3.37
N THR A 79 25.69 -10.79 -4.12
CA THR A 79 25.07 -12.13 -4.15
C THR A 79 25.50 -12.97 -5.35
N THR A 80 25.84 -12.34 -6.50
CA THR A 80 26.25 -13.07 -7.72
C THR A 80 27.74 -12.93 -8.07
N GLY A 81 28.43 -11.91 -7.56
CA GLY A 81 29.81 -11.58 -7.94
C GLY A 81 29.96 -10.90 -9.31
N GLU A 82 28.86 -10.65 -10.02
CA GLU A 82 28.87 -10.02 -11.35
C GLU A 82 29.06 -8.51 -11.27
N LEU A 83 29.79 -7.91 -12.23
CA LEU A 83 30.03 -6.46 -12.29
C LEU A 83 28.75 -5.68 -12.61
N GLN A 84 28.52 -4.58 -11.88
CA GLN A 84 27.34 -3.73 -12.05
C GLN A 84 27.65 -2.23 -12.04
N LEU A 85 26.69 -1.43 -12.51
CA LEU A 85 26.76 0.04 -12.52
C LEU A 85 26.07 0.70 -11.31
N LEU A 86 25.41 -0.06 -10.43
CA LEU A 86 24.87 0.51 -9.19
C LEU A 86 26.02 0.97 -8.29
N GLY A 87 25.90 2.20 -7.78
CA GLY A 87 26.94 2.82 -6.95
C GLY A 87 28.19 3.28 -7.72
N VAL A 88 28.24 3.19 -9.06
CA VAL A 88 29.39 3.60 -9.87
C VAL A 88 29.80 5.05 -9.61
N GLN A 89 31.11 5.28 -9.48
CA GLN A 89 31.70 6.60 -9.26
C GLN A 89 32.80 6.85 -10.29
N ALA A 90 32.90 8.10 -10.74
CA ALA A 90 34.04 8.57 -11.51
C ALA A 90 34.69 9.79 -10.83
N LYS A 91 36.01 9.90 -10.93
CA LYS A 91 36.76 11.12 -10.63
C LYS A 91 37.44 11.60 -11.91
N PRO A 92 37.06 12.76 -12.46
CA PRO A 92 37.81 13.42 -13.53
C PRO A 92 39.14 13.98 -13.01
N ASP A 93 40.17 14.03 -13.85
CA ASP A 93 41.38 14.81 -13.58
C ASP A 93 41.05 16.32 -13.49
N ASN A 94 40.07 16.78 -14.29
CA ASN A 94 39.59 18.17 -14.33
C ASN A 94 38.13 18.27 -13.85
N PRO A 95 37.85 18.37 -12.54
CA PRO A 95 36.48 18.41 -11.99
C PRO A 95 35.72 19.72 -12.25
N ASP A 96 34.41 19.59 -12.53
CA ASP A 96 33.46 20.70 -12.63
C ASP A 96 33.39 21.52 -11.33
N ILE A 97 33.28 22.84 -11.44
CA ILE A 97 32.91 23.72 -10.32
C ILE A 97 31.39 23.90 -10.29
N LYS A 98 30.76 23.61 -9.14
CA LYS A 98 29.31 23.67 -8.94
C LYS A 98 29.00 24.42 -7.66
N ASN A 99 28.17 25.46 -7.76
CA ASN A 99 27.82 26.35 -6.64
C ASN A 99 29.06 26.90 -5.89
N GLY A 100 30.13 27.22 -6.62
CA GLY A 100 31.40 27.71 -6.06
C GLY A 100 32.30 26.64 -5.42
N SER A 101 31.90 25.37 -5.39
CA SER A 101 32.68 24.25 -4.84
C SER A 101 33.15 23.30 -5.95
N ILE A 102 34.32 22.69 -5.81
CA ILE A 102 34.86 21.71 -6.77
C ILE A 102 34.12 20.37 -6.58
N GLN A 103 33.42 19.88 -7.60
CA GLN A 103 32.78 18.57 -7.57
C GLN A 103 33.78 17.46 -7.92
N LYS A 104 34.60 17.06 -6.93
CA LYS A 104 35.66 16.04 -7.07
C LYS A 104 35.14 14.68 -7.58
N TYR A 105 33.91 14.29 -7.25
CA TYR A 105 33.34 12.98 -7.60
C TYR A 105 32.01 13.09 -8.34
N LEU A 106 31.83 12.21 -9.33
CA LEU A 106 30.63 12.09 -10.16
C LEU A 106 29.98 10.73 -9.89
N GLY A 107 28.79 10.74 -9.30
CA GLY A 107 27.89 9.58 -9.26
C GLY A 107 26.93 9.59 -10.45
N ALA A 108 26.42 8.41 -10.81
CA ALA A 108 25.55 8.25 -11.97
C ALA A 108 24.09 8.74 -11.72
N CYS A 109 23.47 9.31 -12.76
CA CYS A 109 22.09 9.79 -12.70
C CYS A 109 21.07 8.63 -12.78
N ASP A 110 19.90 8.83 -12.19
CA ASP A 110 18.71 7.95 -12.15
C ASP A 110 18.91 6.53 -11.55
N TYR A 111 20.12 5.97 -11.53
CA TYR A 111 20.47 4.80 -10.70
C TYR A 111 20.38 5.11 -9.20
N GLY A 112 20.61 6.37 -8.80
CA GLY A 112 20.52 6.84 -7.42
C GLY A 112 21.78 6.54 -6.58
N ALA A 113 21.77 6.99 -5.32
CA ALA A 113 22.82 6.64 -4.36
C ALA A 113 22.63 5.20 -3.88
N TYR A 114 23.65 4.36 -4.09
CA TYR A 114 23.66 2.94 -3.76
C TYR A 114 25.00 2.56 -3.08
N PRO A 115 25.02 1.58 -2.15
CA PRO A 115 26.27 1.01 -1.66
C PRO A 115 27.09 0.38 -2.79
N LEU A 116 28.41 0.44 -2.66
CA LEU A 116 29.39 -0.06 -3.62
C LEU A 116 30.20 -1.19 -2.97
N PHE A 117 30.02 -2.40 -3.50
CA PHE A 117 30.76 -3.61 -3.12
C PHE A 117 31.89 -3.80 -4.11
N LEU A 118 33.14 -3.73 -3.65
CA LEU A 118 34.30 -3.85 -4.55
C LEU A 118 34.64 -5.33 -4.79
N LYS A 119 35.04 -5.64 -6.01
CA LYS A 119 35.59 -6.96 -6.37
C LYS A 119 36.92 -7.18 -5.66
N VAL A 120 37.11 -8.39 -5.13
CA VAL A 120 38.39 -8.89 -4.64
C VAL A 120 38.74 -10.19 -5.36
N ASP A 121 39.92 -10.76 -5.08
CA ASP A 121 40.45 -11.93 -5.80
C ASP A 121 39.61 -13.21 -5.60
N ASP A 122 38.87 -13.31 -4.49
CA ASP A 122 37.87 -14.36 -4.26
C ASP A 122 36.50 -13.94 -4.82
N TYR A 123 36.07 -14.60 -5.90
CA TYR A 123 34.78 -14.35 -6.56
C TYR A 123 33.57 -14.47 -5.61
N ASN A 124 33.64 -15.38 -4.64
CA ASN A 124 32.56 -15.65 -3.69
C ASN A 124 32.70 -14.88 -2.37
N TYR A 125 33.61 -13.90 -2.29
CA TYR A 125 33.91 -13.17 -1.06
C TYR A 125 32.65 -12.59 -0.38
N TRP A 126 31.86 -11.79 -1.10
CA TRP A 126 30.69 -11.14 -0.53
C TRP A 126 29.60 -12.13 -0.08
N VAL A 127 29.45 -13.26 -0.79
CA VAL A 127 28.55 -14.36 -0.39
C VAL A 127 29.03 -14.98 0.93
N LYS A 128 30.35 -15.20 1.10
CA LYS A 128 30.93 -15.68 2.36
C LYS A 128 30.76 -14.67 3.50
N ILE A 129 30.94 -13.37 3.24
CA ILE A 129 30.67 -12.32 4.24
C ILE A 129 29.20 -12.35 4.66
N ILE A 130 28.25 -12.42 3.71
CA ILE A 130 26.81 -12.52 3.99
C ILE A 130 26.50 -13.73 4.87
N GLN A 131 27.06 -14.91 4.55
CA GLN A 131 26.78 -16.17 5.24
C GLN A 131 27.43 -16.29 6.63
N ASP A 132 28.71 -15.91 6.79
CA ASP A 132 29.37 -15.96 8.10
C ASP A 132 29.18 -14.66 8.89
N LEU A 133 28.14 -14.66 9.73
CA LEU A 133 27.80 -13.56 10.64
C LEU A 133 28.90 -13.25 11.68
N LYS A 134 29.92 -14.10 11.85
CA LYS A 134 31.04 -13.86 12.77
C LYS A 134 32.04 -12.83 12.21
N ILE A 135 32.08 -12.64 10.89
CA ILE A 135 32.99 -11.68 10.27
C ILE A 135 32.42 -10.26 10.48
N PRO A 136 33.15 -9.33 11.11
CA PRO A 136 32.68 -7.96 11.26
C PRO A 136 32.64 -7.22 9.92
N VAL A 137 31.64 -6.36 9.73
CA VAL A 137 31.47 -5.56 8.51
C VAL A 137 31.69 -4.09 8.81
N ILE A 138 32.61 -3.44 8.09
CA ILE A 138 32.87 -2.00 8.21
C ILE A 138 32.05 -1.24 7.15
N ILE A 139 31.43 -0.13 7.51
CA ILE A 139 30.79 0.80 6.57
C ILE A 139 31.56 2.13 6.60
N THR A 140 31.96 2.61 5.42
CA THR A 140 32.78 3.84 5.25
C THR A 140 32.33 4.67 4.04
N GLU A 141 32.59 5.97 4.06
CA GLU A 141 32.29 6.85 2.93
C GLU A 141 33.41 6.86 1.86
N GLY A 142 33.07 6.45 0.65
CA GLY A 142 33.94 6.53 -0.54
C GLY A 142 34.75 5.26 -0.86
N ALA A 143 34.96 5.04 -2.16
CA ALA A 143 35.50 3.78 -2.69
C ALA A 143 36.96 3.49 -2.29
N LYS A 144 37.85 4.51 -2.26
CA LYS A 144 39.26 4.34 -1.82
C LYS A 144 39.35 3.79 -0.40
N LYS A 145 38.50 4.26 0.51
CA LYS A 145 38.49 3.91 1.93
C LYS A 145 38.12 2.45 2.13
N ALA A 146 37.03 2.01 1.49
CA ALA A 146 36.65 0.61 1.48
C ALA A 146 37.72 -0.29 0.85
N ALA A 147 38.37 0.18 -0.24
CA ALA A 147 39.44 -0.58 -0.88
C ALA A 147 40.71 -0.69 -0.01
N CYS A 148 41.06 0.33 0.75
CA CYS A 148 42.17 0.31 1.72
C CYS A 148 41.87 -0.67 2.87
N LEU A 149 40.66 -0.63 3.40
CA LEU A 149 40.19 -1.58 4.43
C LEU A 149 40.17 -3.03 3.91
N LEU A 150 39.63 -3.29 2.71
CA LEU A 150 39.67 -4.60 2.04
C LEU A 150 41.12 -5.05 1.79
N SER A 151 42.01 -4.13 1.43
CA SER A 151 43.44 -4.40 1.27
C SER A 151 44.09 -4.81 2.60
N SER A 152 43.63 -4.22 3.69
CA SER A 152 44.04 -4.50 5.07
C SER A 152 43.36 -5.76 5.67
N GLY A 153 42.43 -6.39 4.95
CA GLY A 153 41.74 -7.62 5.36
C GLY A 153 40.34 -7.44 5.95
N TYR A 154 39.86 -6.21 6.08
CA TYR A 154 38.53 -5.90 6.64
C TYR A 154 37.42 -5.94 5.57
N ALA A 155 36.29 -6.57 5.90
CA ALA A 155 35.11 -6.60 5.02
C ALA A 155 34.41 -5.22 5.00
N ALA A 156 34.80 -4.35 4.07
CA ALA A 156 34.39 -2.94 4.05
C ALA A 156 33.47 -2.57 2.87
N ILE A 157 32.30 -2.04 3.20
CA ILE A 157 31.30 -1.53 2.24
C ILE A 157 31.51 -0.03 2.05
N SER A 158 31.71 0.40 0.79
CA SER A 158 31.72 1.83 0.44
C SER A 158 30.30 2.34 0.29
N ILE A 159 30.00 3.51 0.84
CA ILE A 159 28.77 4.26 0.54
C ILE A 159 29.08 5.69 0.04
N PRO A 160 28.24 6.30 -0.81
CA PRO A 160 28.31 7.73 -1.19
C PRO A 160 27.87 8.73 -0.09
N GLY A 161 27.82 8.29 1.17
CA GLY A 161 27.32 9.06 2.32
C GLY A 161 26.18 8.38 3.06
N VAL A 162 26.12 8.60 4.38
CA VAL A 162 25.34 7.83 5.37
C VAL A 162 23.86 7.63 5.00
N SER A 163 23.21 8.66 4.43
CA SER A 163 21.82 8.58 4.00
C SER A 163 21.54 7.50 2.94
N THR A 164 22.55 7.03 2.21
CA THR A 164 22.43 5.94 1.22
C THR A 164 21.95 4.62 1.82
N CYS A 165 22.24 4.39 3.11
CA CYS A 165 21.82 3.19 3.81
C CYS A 165 20.32 3.20 4.18
N ARG A 166 19.58 4.30 3.96
CA ARG A 166 18.13 4.39 4.26
C ARG A 166 17.33 4.82 3.04
N LYS A 167 16.24 4.11 2.72
CA LYS A 167 15.33 4.44 1.60
C LYS A 167 13.89 4.45 2.10
N LYS A 168 13.22 5.61 2.01
CA LYS A 168 11.87 5.85 2.60
C LYS A 168 11.78 5.50 4.10
N GLY A 169 12.82 5.78 4.87
CA GLY A 169 12.85 5.53 6.33
C GLY A 169 13.10 4.08 6.76
N ARG A 170 13.40 3.17 5.82
CA ARG A 170 13.81 1.78 6.11
C ARG A 170 15.26 1.54 5.65
N LEU A 171 15.94 0.58 6.28
CA LEU A 171 17.27 0.12 5.88
C LEU A 171 17.29 -0.34 4.41
N ASN A 172 18.38 -0.05 3.70
CA ASN A 172 18.58 -0.43 2.31
C ASN A 172 18.70 -1.96 2.18
N LYS A 173 17.96 -2.58 1.24
CA LYS A 173 17.94 -4.05 1.05
C LYS A 173 19.33 -4.65 0.81
N LEU A 174 20.23 -3.89 0.16
CA LEU A 174 21.62 -4.32 -0.08
C LEU A 174 22.51 -4.27 1.17
N ILE A 175 22.08 -3.60 2.24
CA ILE A 175 22.71 -3.62 3.57
C ILE A 175 22.02 -4.64 4.48
N SER A 176 20.69 -4.77 4.42
CA SER A 176 19.94 -5.70 5.28
C SER A 176 20.33 -7.17 5.07
N GLN A 177 20.80 -7.55 3.88
CA GLN A 177 21.33 -8.89 3.61
C GLN A 177 22.64 -9.24 4.35
N PHE A 178 23.38 -8.23 4.85
CA PHE A 178 24.55 -8.44 5.70
C PHE A 178 24.19 -8.55 7.20
N CYS A 179 22.95 -8.23 7.56
CA CYS A 179 22.50 -8.13 8.94
C CYS A 179 22.07 -9.48 9.50
N GLY A 180 22.17 -9.63 10.82
CA GLY A 180 21.73 -10.83 11.53
C GLY A 180 22.02 -10.75 13.02
N PHE A 181 21.34 -11.58 13.81
CA PHE A 181 21.49 -11.56 15.26
C PHE A 181 22.94 -11.80 15.69
N GLY A 182 23.52 -10.85 16.43
CA GLY A 182 24.89 -10.90 16.92
C GLY A 182 25.99 -10.52 15.91
N ARG A 183 25.68 -10.27 14.62
CA ARG A 183 26.64 -9.71 13.64
C ARG A 183 27.21 -8.41 14.20
N LEU A 184 28.52 -8.19 14.04
CA LEU A 184 29.17 -6.94 14.39
C LEU A 184 29.32 -6.02 13.17
N PHE A 185 28.84 -4.79 13.27
CA PHE A 185 29.13 -3.70 12.34
C PHE A 185 30.02 -2.65 12.99
N TYR A 186 30.98 -2.13 12.22
CA TYR A 186 31.73 -0.92 12.55
C TYR A 186 31.35 0.21 11.60
N LEU A 187 31.04 1.38 12.14
CA LEU A 187 30.83 2.61 11.38
C LEU A 187 32.12 3.42 11.44
N CYS A 188 32.84 3.52 10.33
CA CYS A 188 34.13 4.20 10.23
C CYS A 188 34.03 5.32 9.20
N PHE A 189 33.95 6.57 9.65
CA PHE A 189 33.73 7.73 8.79
C PHE A 189 34.71 8.86 9.11
N ASP A 190 34.93 9.73 8.13
CA ASP A 190 35.82 10.89 8.17
C ASP A 190 35.50 11.80 9.37
N ASN A 191 36.53 12.44 9.94
CA ASN A 191 36.41 13.37 11.09
C ASN A 191 35.38 14.49 10.88
N ASP A 192 35.10 14.80 9.61
CA ASP A 192 34.04 15.69 9.14
C ASP A 192 32.64 15.36 9.73
N VAL A 193 32.35 14.09 10.09
CA VAL A 193 31.08 13.66 10.71
C VAL A 193 30.84 14.31 12.07
N VAL A 194 31.89 14.43 12.91
CA VAL A 194 31.84 15.06 14.24
C VAL A 194 31.42 16.54 14.14
N THR A 195 31.66 17.18 13.00
CA THR A 195 31.39 18.61 12.80
C THR A 195 29.94 18.91 12.38
N LYS A 196 29.17 17.93 11.87
CA LYS A 196 27.91 18.16 11.15
C LYS A 196 26.75 17.36 11.74
N ARG A 197 25.91 18.02 12.56
CA ARG A 197 24.72 17.41 13.20
C ARG A 197 23.78 16.63 12.26
N PRO A 198 23.52 17.04 11.00
CA PRO A 198 22.73 16.23 10.07
C PRO A 198 23.37 14.89 9.71
N VAL A 199 24.70 14.78 9.76
CA VAL A 199 25.45 13.54 9.50
C VAL A 199 25.52 12.68 10.76
N GLN A 200 25.74 13.28 11.94
CA GLN A 200 25.57 12.58 13.23
C GLN A 200 24.18 11.94 13.34
N LEU A 201 23.10 12.69 13.07
CA LEU A 201 21.73 12.17 13.06
C LEU A 201 21.51 11.10 11.99
N ALA A 202 22.17 11.18 10.83
CA ALA A 202 22.12 10.10 9.84
C ALA A 202 22.82 8.82 10.35
N LEU A 203 23.91 8.97 11.11
CA LEU A 203 24.68 7.87 11.71
C LEU A 203 23.88 7.19 12.84
N GLU A 204 23.30 7.97 13.78
CA GLU A 204 22.38 7.46 14.80
C GLU A 204 21.21 6.67 14.20
N ASN A 205 20.64 7.18 13.10
CA ASN A 205 19.54 6.50 12.41
C ASN A 205 20.00 5.22 11.68
N LEU A 206 21.22 5.18 11.15
CA LEU A 206 21.79 3.95 10.56
C LEU A 206 22.09 2.92 11.66
N ALA A 207 22.71 3.33 12.76
CA ALA A 207 22.99 2.46 13.89
C ALA A 207 21.71 1.87 14.49
N ARG A 208 20.63 2.67 14.62
CA ARG A 208 19.32 2.17 15.05
C ARG A 208 18.70 1.19 14.05
N ASP A 209 18.70 1.51 12.76
CA ASP A 209 18.17 0.62 11.71
C ASP A 209 18.93 -0.72 11.64
N LEU A 210 20.24 -0.73 11.89
CA LEU A 210 21.07 -1.93 12.00
C LEU A 210 20.79 -2.69 13.31
N SER A 211 20.71 -1.99 14.45
CA SER A 211 20.46 -2.60 15.76
C SER A 211 19.08 -3.27 15.84
N ALA A 212 18.08 -2.72 15.14
CA ALA A 212 16.75 -3.31 14.99
C ALA A 212 16.74 -4.67 14.27
N THR A 213 17.83 -5.07 13.62
CA THR A 213 18.00 -6.42 13.04
C THR A 213 18.64 -7.43 14.01
N GLY A 214 18.90 -7.03 15.26
CA GLY A 214 19.67 -7.80 16.23
C GLY A 214 21.19 -7.76 16.02
N SER A 215 21.68 -6.95 15.08
CA SER A 215 23.12 -6.75 14.85
C SER A 215 23.69 -5.77 15.91
N LYS A 216 24.94 -5.95 16.31
CA LYS A 216 25.69 -5.01 17.16
C LYS A 216 26.34 -3.94 16.29
N VAL A 217 26.35 -2.68 16.75
CA VAL A 217 26.93 -1.55 16.02
C VAL A 217 27.91 -0.79 16.91
N MET A 218 29.13 -0.61 16.43
CA MET A 218 30.17 0.18 17.06
C MET A 218 30.62 1.31 16.12
N VAL A 219 31.19 2.38 16.65
CA VAL A 219 31.75 3.52 15.89
C VAL A 219 33.27 3.55 16.06
N ILE A 220 33.98 3.66 14.94
CA ILE A 220 35.43 3.88 14.93
C ILE A 220 35.66 5.37 14.71
N SER A 221 36.03 6.07 15.78
CA SER A 221 36.50 7.45 15.74
C SER A 221 37.96 7.48 15.29
N LEU A 222 38.27 8.24 14.22
CA LEU A 222 39.65 8.51 13.84
C LEU A 222 40.20 9.65 14.75
N PRO A 223 41.50 9.64 15.11
CA PRO A 223 42.11 10.75 15.86
C PRO A 223 42.07 12.08 15.09
N GLU A 224 42.14 13.20 15.83
CA GLU A 224 42.38 14.52 15.22
C GLU A 224 43.82 14.60 14.66
N GLY A 225 43.97 15.01 13.40
CA GLY A 225 45.24 15.07 12.68
C GLY A 225 45.07 15.48 11.21
N ASP A 226 46.12 15.36 10.41
CA ASP A 226 46.10 15.70 8.97
C ASP A 226 45.39 14.64 8.10
N ALA A 227 45.36 13.38 8.54
CA ALA A 227 44.55 12.31 7.96
C ALA A 227 43.06 12.65 7.97
N LYS A 228 42.42 12.62 6.79
CA LYS A 228 40.99 12.98 6.63
C LYS A 228 40.10 11.76 6.51
N GLY A 229 40.63 10.71 5.89
CA GLY A 229 40.02 9.39 5.77
C GLY A 229 40.81 8.30 6.49
N VAL A 230 40.15 7.15 6.67
CA VAL A 230 40.81 5.91 7.13
C VAL A 230 41.89 5.41 6.15
N ASP A 231 41.76 5.73 4.85
CA ASP A 231 42.79 5.47 3.86
C ASP A 231 44.04 6.34 4.04
N ASP A 232 43.88 7.61 4.43
CA ASP A 232 45.02 8.47 4.80
C ASP A 232 45.65 7.96 6.13
N TYR A 233 44.83 7.67 7.15
CA TYR A 233 45.30 7.23 8.47
C TYR A 233 46.12 5.93 8.43
N ILE A 234 45.67 4.91 7.67
CA ILE A 234 46.40 3.65 7.53
C ILE A 234 47.74 3.83 6.80
N VAL A 235 47.82 4.75 5.83
CA VAL A 235 49.06 5.06 5.11
C VAL A 235 50.05 5.82 6.00
N GLU A 236 49.56 6.71 6.88
CA GLU A 236 50.38 7.47 7.82
C GLU A 236 50.83 6.65 9.05
N ASN A 237 49.99 5.76 9.58
CA ASN A 237 50.16 5.15 10.91
C ASN A 237 50.32 3.61 10.92
N SER A 238 50.17 2.94 9.77
CA SER A 238 50.08 1.48 9.57
C SER A 238 48.73 0.83 9.91
N VAL A 239 48.53 -0.39 9.39
CA VAL A 239 47.33 -1.21 9.63
C VAL A 239 47.22 -1.57 11.12
N GLU A 240 48.33 -1.93 11.75
CA GLU A 240 48.40 -2.28 13.17
C GLU A 240 48.00 -1.12 14.09
N ALA A 241 48.05 0.14 13.62
CA ALA A 241 47.50 1.29 14.32
C ALA A 241 45.99 1.45 14.13
N PHE A 242 45.44 1.04 12.99
CA PHE A 242 43.99 0.97 12.78
C PHE A 242 43.36 -0.20 13.56
N ASP A 243 44.03 -1.35 13.65
CA ASP A 243 43.60 -2.49 14.48
C ASP A 243 43.37 -2.10 15.95
N ARG A 244 44.16 -1.16 16.47
CA ARG A 244 43.97 -0.59 17.81
C ARG A 244 42.70 0.25 17.90
N LEU A 245 42.39 1.08 16.88
CA LEU A 245 41.13 1.84 16.82
C LEU A 245 39.90 0.93 16.68
N VAL A 246 40.00 -0.17 15.91
CA VAL A 246 38.95 -1.20 15.82
C VAL A 246 38.70 -1.85 17.19
N THR A 247 39.78 -2.11 17.95
CA THR A 247 39.71 -2.68 19.31
C THR A 247 39.18 -1.67 20.34
N GLN A 248 39.34 -0.37 20.08
CA GLN A 248 38.88 0.74 20.92
C GLN A 248 37.56 1.37 20.43
N ALA A 249 36.87 0.73 19.48
CA ALA A 249 35.61 1.24 18.92
C ALA A 249 34.53 1.35 20.01
N GLN A 250 33.80 2.47 19.98
CA GLN A 250 32.79 2.82 20.98
C GLN A 250 31.41 2.28 20.58
N THR A 251 30.51 2.05 21.54
CA THR A 251 29.07 1.90 21.22
C THR A 251 28.51 3.21 20.63
N ILE A 252 27.34 3.14 19.99
CA ILE A 252 26.70 4.37 19.47
C ILE A 252 26.23 5.29 20.60
N GLU A 253 25.94 4.73 21.77
CA GLU A 253 25.63 5.44 23.02
C GLU A 253 26.85 6.21 23.56
N GLU A 254 27.98 5.53 23.82
CA GLU A 254 29.22 6.17 24.30
C GLU A 254 29.71 7.26 23.33
N TRP A 255 29.73 6.95 22.03
CA TRP A 255 30.11 7.91 20.99
C TRP A 255 29.20 9.15 20.97
N LYS A 256 27.91 8.99 21.29
CA LYS A 256 26.96 10.09 21.34
C LYS A 256 27.18 11.00 22.54
N GLU A 257 27.49 10.44 23.71
CA GLU A 257 27.76 11.22 24.92
C GLU A 257 28.96 12.16 24.74
N ASP A 258 30.07 11.66 24.18
CA ASP A 258 31.24 12.46 23.80
C ASP A 258 30.88 13.61 22.81
N ASN A 259 30.02 13.33 21.83
CA ASN A 259 29.61 14.30 20.81
C ASN A 259 28.65 15.37 21.36
N ASP A 260 27.73 15.02 22.25
CA ASP A 260 26.74 15.96 22.82
C ASP A 260 27.36 16.91 23.87
N LEU A 261 28.45 16.51 24.53
CA LEU A 261 29.31 17.42 25.31
C LEU A 261 29.91 18.53 24.42
N SER A 262 30.52 18.16 23.28
CA SER A 262 31.07 19.11 22.29
C SER A 262 30.01 20.03 21.66
N TRP A 263 28.77 19.53 21.53
CA TRP A 263 27.65 20.30 20.99
C TRP A 263 27.06 21.30 22.01
N SER A 264 27.08 20.97 23.31
CA SER A 264 26.53 21.81 24.37
C SER A 264 27.24 23.16 24.48
N ALA A 265 28.57 23.20 24.33
CA ALA A 265 29.33 24.46 24.27
C ALA A 265 28.95 25.32 23.04
N LYS A 266 28.62 24.69 21.91
CA LYS A 266 28.17 25.38 20.68
C LYS A 266 26.72 25.89 20.82
N GLN A 267 25.86 25.18 21.55
CA GLN A 267 24.52 25.64 21.94
C GLN A 267 24.58 26.92 22.77
N GLU A 268 25.49 27.01 23.74
CA GLU A 268 25.64 28.18 24.60
C GLU A 268 26.09 29.42 23.81
N ALA A 269 27.05 29.27 22.89
CA ALA A 269 27.44 30.31 21.94
C ALA A 269 26.30 30.74 20.97
N ILE A 270 25.29 29.90 20.75
CA ILE A 270 24.09 30.23 19.96
C ILE A 270 23.03 30.93 20.82
N LYS A 271 22.79 30.47 22.06
CA LYS A 271 21.90 31.14 23.03
C LYS A 271 22.30 32.60 23.28
N ASN A 272 23.61 32.86 23.31
CA ASN A 272 24.18 34.20 23.50
C ASN A 272 24.08 35.13 22.27
N ARG A 273 23.46 34.69 21.15
CA ARG A 273 23.20 35.57 20.00
C ARG A 273 21.90 36.36 20.18
N LYS A 274 21.92 37.64 19.77
CA LYS A 274 20.74 38.52 19.77
C LYS A 274 19.64 37.97 18.87
N LYS A 275 18.59 37.39 19.48
CA LYS A 275 17.45 36.76 18.81
C LYS A 275 16.79 37.68 17.77
N SER A 276 16.24 37.11 16.69
CA SER A 276 15.55 37.86 15.63
C SER A 276 14.27 38.56 16.16
N LYS A 277 13.67 39.47 15.37
CA LYS A 277 12.37 40.09 15.73
C LYS A 277 11.29 39.02 15.91
N LEU A 278 11.14 38.13 14.91
CA LEU A 278 10.18 37.04 14.93
C LEU A 278 10.40 36.08 16.11
N ALA A 279 11.65 35.70 16.40
CA ALA A 279 11.95 34.82 17.54
C ALA A 279 11.51 35.43 18.89
N ARG A 280 11.70 36.75 19.07
CA ARG A 280 11.22 37.46 20.28
C ARG A 280 9.69 37.55 20.34
N ALA A 281 9.01 37.74 19.21
CA ALA A 281 7.55 37.72 19.15
C ALA A 281 7.00 36.32 19.50
N VAL A 282 7.54 35.27 18.90
CA VAL A 282 7.18 33.88 19.20
C VAL A 282 7.40 33.55 20.68
N GLU A 283 8.51 34.00 21.28
CA GLU A 283 8.77 33.78 22.71
C GLU A 283 7.81 34.54 23.63
N THR A 284 7.47 35.79 23.31
CA THR A 284 6.51 36.59 24.11
C THR A 284 5.10 35.99 24.02
N ILE A 285 4.66 35.61 22.82
CA ILE A 285 3.37 34.93 22.60
C ILE A 285 3.35 33.58 23.32
N GLN A 286 4.44 32.80 23.29
CA GLN A 286 4.52 31.53 24.02
C GLN A 286 4.46 31.73 25.54
N GLN A 287 5.07 32.79 26.06
CA GLN A 287 5.06 33.10 27.50
C GLN A 287 3.69 33.58 27.99
N ALA A 288 2.97 34.39 27.20
CA ALA A 288 1.68 34.94 27.59
C ALA A 288 0.50 34.01 27.30
N TRP A 289 0.51 33.32 26.15
CA TRP A 289 -0.63 32.57 25.63
C TRP A 289 -0.37 31.07 25.45
N GLY A 290 0.87 30.58 25.48
CA GLY A 290 1.21 29.19 25.14
C GLY A 290 0.54 28.11 26.04
N SER A 291 0.21 28.45 27.28
CA SER A 291 -0.56 27.60 28.20
C SER A 291 -2.07 27.57 27.93
N PHE A 292 -2.57 28.45 27.06
CA PHE A 292 -4.00 28.62 26.74
C PHE A 292 -4.31 28.47 25.25
N LEU A 293 -3.27 28.46 24.41
CA LEU A 293 -3.36 28.37 22.96
C LEU A 293 -3.41 26.89 22.52
N ARG A 294 -4.48 26.48 21.83
CA ARG A 294 -4.71 25.14 21.28
C ARG A 294 -4.94 25.20 19.77
N TRP A 295 -4.80 24.07 19.08
CA TRP A 295 -5.19 23.93 17.67
C TRP A 295 -6.33 22.91 17.55
N ASN A 296 -7.50 23.37 17.10
CA ASN A 296 -8.64 22.51 16.88
C ASN A 296 -8.50 21.78 15.53
N GLU A 297 -8.46 20.45 15.56
CA GLU A 297 -8.35 19.62 14.36
C GLU A 297 -9.64 19.56 13.52
N LEU A 298 -10.80 19.91 14.08
CA LEU A 298 -12.08 19.91 13.37
C LEU A 298 -12.20 21.20 12.53
N THR A 299 -12.36 22.35 13.21
CA THR A 299 -12.50 23.69 12.62
C THR A 299 -11.21 24.20 11.95
N GLN A 300 -10.06 23.63 12.31
CA GLN A 300 -8.74 23.98 11.77
C GLN A 300 -8.34 25.44 12.02
N SER A 301 -8.82 26.00 13.13
CA SER A 301 -8.42 27.28 13.73
C SER A 301 -7.47 27.09 14.92
N PRO A 302 -6.63 28.10 15.22
CA PRO A 302 -6.09 28.28 16.55
C PRO A 302 -7.17 28.83 17.49
N GLU A 303 -7.16 28.41 18.74
CA GLU A 303 -8.08 28.85 19.80
C GLU A 303 -7.29 29.28 21.04
N LEU A 304 -7.81 30.24 21.81
CA LEU A 304 -7.16 30.80 23.00
C LEU A 304 -8.15 30.90 24.14
N VAL A 305 -7.97 30.07 25.18
CA VAL A 305 -9.00 29.82 26.20
C VAL A 305 -10.30 29.34 25.53
N ASP A 306 -10.12 28.36 24.63
CA ASP A 306 -11.15 27.67 23.86
C ASP A 306 -12.04 28.57 22.95
N GLU A 307 -11.71 29.87 22.83
CA GLU A 307 -12.30 30.83 21.89
C GLU A 307 -11.54 30.89 20.54
N PRO A 308 -12.22 30.80 19.37
CA PRO A 308 -11.60 30.85 18.04
C PRO A 308 -10.86 32.17 17.74
N LEU A 309 -9.58 32.09 17.41
CA LEU A 309 -8.77 33.27 17.05
C LEU A 309 -8.86 33.59 15.54
N GLY A 310 -9.72 34.56 15.20
CA GLY A 310 -9.85 35.12 13.86
C GLY A 310 -8.55 35.67 13.29
N ALA A 311 -8.15 35.21 12.09
CA ALA A 311 -6.85 35.52 11.48
C ALA A 311 -6.65 37.00 11.11
N ASP A 312 -7.71 37.80 11.05
CA ASP A 312 -7.66 39.25 10.83
C ASP A 312 -7.41 40.03 12.14
N GLU A 313 -7.91 39.51 13.27
CA GLU A 313 -7.84 40.17 14.58
C GLU A 313 -6.53 39.89 15.32
N LEU A 314 -5.86 38.77 15.02
CA LEU A 314 -4.61 38.35 15.66
C LEU A 314 -3.59 39.48 15.85
N ARG A 315 -3.35 40.31 14.83
CA ARG A 315 -2.39 41.42 14.92
C ARG A 315 -2.84 42.50 15.91
N VAL A 316 -4.14 42.79 15.96
CA VAL A 316 -4.72 43.77 16.90
C VAL A 316 -4.65 43.22 18.32
N LYS A 317 -5.01 41.94 18.52
CA LYS A 317 -4.95 41.28 19.84
C LYS A 317 -3.51 41.23 20.39
N ILE A 318 -2.53 40.85 19.56
CA ILE A 318 -1.10 40.87 19.91
C ILE A 318 -0.62 42.29 20.25
N ALA A 319 -1.04 43.31 19.50
CA ALA A 319 -0.65 44.69 19.77
C ALA A 319 -1.26 45.25 21.07
N LEU A 320 -2.51 44.91 21.38
CA LEU A 320 -3.21 45.40 22.57
C LEU A 320 -2.84 44.66 23.87
N GLU A 321 -2.67 43.34 23.82
CA GLU A 321 -2.40 42.52 25.01
C GLU A 321 -0.89 42.37 25.32
N LEU A 322 -0.03 42.39 24.30
CA LEU A 322 1.41 42.07 24.45
C LEU A 322 2.36 43.25 24.16
N ASP A 323 1.83 44.44 23.80
CA ASP A 323 2.60 45.62 23.35
C ASP A 323 3.60 45.30 22.22
N MET A 324 3.16 44.51 21.23
CA MET A 324 4.00 44.05 20.13
C MET A 324 3.45 44.39 18.74
N ASP A 325 4.18 45.20 17.97
CA ASP A 325 3.96 45.28 16.51
C ASP A 325 4.59 44.06 15.79
N VAL A 326 3.73 43.15 15.36
CA VAL A 326 4.04 42.02 14.50
C VAL A 326 3.24 42.17 13.21
N ASN A 327 3.80 41.85 12.04
CA ASN A 327 3.02 41.88 10.79
C ASN A 327 2.02 40.72 10.74
N LYS A 328 1.03 40.79 9.84
CA LYS A 328 -0.07 39.80 9.78
C LYS A 328 0.43 38.38 9.50
N ASP A 329 1.33 38.20 8.55
CA ASP A 329 1.82 36.86 8.15
C ASP A 329 2.65 36.22 9.27
N ASP A 330 3.53 36.98 9.92
CA ASP A 330 4.28 36.53 11.09
C ASP A 330 3.37 36.23 12.29
N SER A 331 2.31 37.03 12.50
CA SER A 331 1.32 36.80 13.57
C SER A 331 0.57 35.48 13.37
N VAL A 332 -0.01 35.28 12.17
CA VAL A 332 -0.70 34.04 11.79
C VAL A 332 0.24 32.84 11.84
N THR A 333 1.49 33.00 11.42
CA THR A 333 2.49 31.92 11.40
C THR A 333 2.94 31.55 12.82
N ALA A 334 3.22 32.52 13.69
CA ALA A 334 3.60 32.29 15.08
C ALA A 334 2.47 31.58 15.82
N ILE A 335 1.26 32.15 15.82
CA ILE A 335 0.09 31.59 16.50
C ILE A 335 -0.20 30.17 16.01
N ARG A 336 -0.25 29.94 14.69
CA ARG A 336 -0.46 28.59 14.13
C ARG A 336 0.63 27.59 14.53
N THR A 337 1.89 28.03 14.64
CA THR A 337 3.03 27.17 14.99
C THR A 337 3.06 26.82 16.48
N LEU A 338 2.59 27.73 17.35
CA LEU A 338 2.48 27.47 18.78
C LEU A 338 1.23 26.63 19.09
N ALA A 339 0.06 27.04 18.57
CA ALA A 339 -1.20 26.31 18.71
C ALA A 339 -1.08 24.82 18.35
N LYS A 340 -0.38 24.50 17.25
CA LYS A 340 -0.21 23.11 16.78
C LYS A 340 0.62 22.22 17.69
N GLN A 341 1.38 22.78 18.64
CA GLN A 341 2.06 21.99 19.68
C GLN A 341 1.05 21.38 20.68
N ARG A 342 -0.16 21.94 20.74
CA ARG A 342 -1.29 21.47 21.54
C ARG A 342 -2.52 21.31 20.65
N SER A 343 -2.35 20.49 19.62
CA SER A 343 -3.45 20.08 18.74
C SER A 343 -4.39 19.13 19.48
N TYR A 344 -5.70 19.29 19.27
CA TYR A 344 -6.74 18.45 19.86
C TYR A 344 -7.91 18.29 18.89
N HIS A 345 -8.86 17.40 19.18
CA HIS A 345 -10.05 17.22 18.34
C HIS A 345 -11.29 17.10 19.24
N PRO A 346 -12.22 18.08 19.27
CA PRO A 346 -13.25 18.18 20.31
C PRO A 346 -14.11 16.91 20.41
N ILE A 347 -14.57 16.37 19.28
CA ILE A 347 -15.39 15.15 19.27
C ILE A 347 -14.62 13.91 19.78
N ARG A 348 -13.29 13.86 19.64
CA ARG A 348 -12.49 12.72 20.17
C ARG A 348 -12.30 12.85 21.67
N GLU A 349 -11.99 14.05 22.16
CA GLU A 349 -11.92 14.32 23.60
C GLU A 349 -13.28 13.99 24.25
N TYR A 350 -14.40 14.53 23.73
CA TYR A 350 -15.76 14.16 24.16
C TYR A 350 -16.00 12.64 24.18
N LEU A 351 -15.67 11.91 23.11
CA LEU A 351 -15.86 10.46 23.05
C LEU A 351 -15.03 9.70 24.09
N GLN A 352 -13.86 10.22 24.46
CA GLN A 352 -13.00 9.65 25.50
C GLN A 352 -13.50 10.04 26.90
N ASP A 353 -13.97 11.27 27.08
CA ASP A 353 -14.49 11.81 28.33
C ASP A 353 -15.82 11.15 28.73
N VAL A 354 -16.75 10.93 27.80
CA VAL A 354 -17.99 10.18 28.10
C VAL A 354 -17.71 8.70 28.36
N ALA A 355 -16.73 8.10 27.66
CA ALA A 355 -16.34 6.72 27.94
C ALA A 355 -15.81 6.57 29.37
N GLU A 356 -14.89 7.45 29.80
CA GLU A 356 -14.34 7.40 31.17
C GLU A 356 -15.40 7.79 32.23
N SER A 357 -16.31 8.72 31.92
CA SER A 357 -17.41 9.11 32.80
C SER A 357 -18.46 8.01 33.00
N TYR A 358 -18.67 7.17 31.98
CA TYR A 358 -19.62 6.07 31.98
C TYR A 358 -18.91 4.71 31.84
N LYS A 359 -17.83 4.53 32.60
CA LYS A 359 -16.89 3.40 32.52
C LYS A 359 -17.55 2.01 32.63
N ASP A 360 -18.60 1.92 33.44
CA ASP A 360 -19.37 0.70 33.72
C ASP A 360 -20.69 0.61 32.93
N VAL A 361 -20.85 1.35 31.83
CA VAL A 361 -22.06 1.35 31.01
C VAL A 361 -22.36 -0.03 30.40
N ASP A 362 -23.60 -0.49 30.55
CA ASP A 362 -24.05 -1.67 29.82
C ASP A 362 -24.20 -1.36 28.33
N THR A 363 -23.35 -1.98 27.51
CA THR A 363 -23.41 -1.91 26.05
C THR A 363 -24.68 -2.49 25.42
N SER A 364 -25.57 -3.13 26.19
CA SER A 364 -26.91 -3.52 25.72
C SER A 364 -27.83 -2.31 25.47
N ILE A 365 -27.53 -1.13 26.02
CA ILE A 365 -28.34 0.09 25.84
C ILE A 365 -28.47 0.53 24.36
N ILE A 366 -27.53 0.14 23.50
CA ILE A 366 -27.58 0.42 22.06
C ILE A 366 -28.23 -0.70 21.23
N ASP A 367 -28.67 -1.81 21.83
CA ASP A 367 -29.22 -2.98 21.12
C ASP A 367 -30.67 -2.79 20.64
N ASN A 368 -31.49 -2.01 21.38
CA ASN A 368 -32.95 -1.93 21.14
C ASN A 368 -33.46 -0.51 20.82
N LEU A 369 -32.59 0.38 20.35
CA LEU A 369 -32.90 1.82 20.15
C LEU A 369 -34.01 2.11 19.13
N SER A 370 -34.21 1.26 18.12
CA SER A 370 -35.31 1.41 17.15
C SER A 370 -36.66 1.09 17.77
N THR A 371 -36.72 0.06 18.62
CA THR A 371 -37.90 -0.21 19.46
C THR A 371 -38.13 0.98 20.41
N GLU A 372 -37.13 1.36 21.20
CA GLU A 372 -37.31 2.29 22.31
C GLU A 372 -37.56 3.75 21.91
N LEU A 373 -36.98 4.23 20.81
CA LEU A 373 -37.06 5.63 20.41
C LEU A 373 -38.01 5.86 19.22
N PHE A 374 -38.15 4.88 18.33
CA PHE A 374 -38.93 5.02 17.09
C PHE A 374 -40.21 4.18 17.04
N GLY A 375 -40.46 3.31 18.03
CA GLY A 375 -41.61 2.41 18.04
C GLY A 375 -41.56 1.37 16.91
N ASN A 376 -40.35 0.91 16.55
CA ASN A 376 -40.12 0.00 15.44
C ASN A 376 -39.30 -1.22 15.87
N ASP A 377 -40.02 -2.33 16.07
CA ASP A 377 -39.53 -3.62 16.55
C ASP A 377 -38.86 -4.49 15.48
N SER A 378 -38.53 -3.94 14.30
CA SER A 378 -37.75 -4.68 13.33
C SER A 378 -36.31 -4.86 13.84
N GLU A 379 -35.92 -6.11 14.06
CA GLU A 379 -34.59 -6.53 14.49
C GLU A 379 -33.47 -5.90 13.66
N ILE A 380 -33.67 -5.75 12.34
CA ILE A 380 -32.66 -5.13 11.47
C ILE A 380 -32.59 -3.61 11.62
N CYS A 381 -33.68 -2.94 12.02
CA CYS A 381 -33.65 -1.50 12.35
C CYS A 381 -32.89 -1.24 13.66
N ASN A 382 -33.05 -2.12 14.64
CA ASN A 382 -32.22 -2.15 15.86
C ASN A 382 -30.73 -2.36 15.52
N ILE A 383 -30.41 -3.34 14.67
CA ILE A 383 -29.04 -3.57 14.16
C ILE A 383 -28.51 -2.34 13.39
N TYR A 384 -29.32 -1.69 12.53
CA TYR A 384 -28.91 -0.47 11.81
C TYR A 384 -28.47 0.64 12.78
N MET A 385 -29.22 0.88 13.86
CA MET A 385 -28.85 1.85 14.89
C MET A 385 -27.51 1.50 15.55
N LYS A 386 -27.36 0.27 16.06
CA LYS A 386 -26.12 -0.18 16.72
C LYS A 386 -24.91 -0.08 15.79
N ARG A 387 -25.01 -0.62 14.57
CA ARG A 387 -23.93 -0.60 13.58
C ARG A 387 -23.57 0.84 13.16
N PHE A 388 -24.54 1.75 13.09
CA PHE A 388 -24.32 3.16 12.76
C PHE A 388 -23.62 3.94 13.88
N LEU A 389 -24.00 3.76 15.15
CA LEU A 389 -23.33 4.41 16.28
C LEU A 389 -21.86 3.97 16.38
N ILE A 390 -21.60 2.66 16.34
CA ILE A 390 -20.24 2.10 16.31
C ILE A 390 -19.47 2.63 15.10
N GLY A 391 -20.11 2.73 13.94
CA GLY A 391 -19.52 3.31 12.72
C GLY A 391 -19.14 4.78 12.87
N SER A 392 -19.96 5.56 13.56
CA SER A 392 -19.76 7.00 13.81
C SER A 392 -18.53 7.24 14.70
N VAL A 393 -18.34 6.43 15.75
CA VAL A 393 -17.10 6.40 16.53
C VAL A 393 -15.93 5.91 15.67
N ALA A 394 -16.12 4.82 14.91
CA ALA A 394 -15.06 4.21 14.10
C ALA A 394 -14.53 5.11 12.97
N ARG A 395 -15.33 6.05 12.45
CA ARG A 395 -14.83 7.10 11.56
C ARG A 395 -14.12 8.22 12.30
N MET A 396 -14.60 8.61 13.47
CA MET A 396 -14.03 9.73 14.23
C MET A 396 -12.67 9.39 14.86
N MET A 397 -12.57 8.23 15.51
CA MET A 397 -11.35 7.72 16.13
C MET A 397 -10.36 7.15 15.10
N ARG A 398 -10.85 6.68 13.94
CA ARG A 398 -10.02 6.21 12.82
C ARG A 398 -10.46 6.86 11.49
N PRO A 399 -10.12 8.14 11.25
CA PRO A 399 -10.50 8.85 10.03
C PRO A 399 -10.14 8.08 8.76
N GLY A 400 -11.09 7.97 7.84
CA GLY A 400 -10.99 7.16 6.63
C GLY A 400 -11.42 5.69 6.77
N THR A 401 -12.02 5.29 7.89
CA THR A 401 -12.82 4.07 8.00
C THR A 401 -13.88 4.01 6.87
N LYS A 402 -14.12 2.81 6.33
CA LYS A 402 -15.14 2.57 5.30
C LYS A 402 -16.52 2.62 5.95
N MET A 403 -17.37 3.55 5.50
CA MET A 403 -18.77 3.60 5.88
C MET A 403 -19.53 4.08 4.65
N ASP A 404 -19.84 3.14 3.76
CA ASP A 404 -20.55 3.35 2.50
C ASP A 404 -22.07 3.21 2.68
N ASN A 405 -22.55 3.53 3.88
CA ASN A 405 -23.93 3.46 4.31
C ASN A 405 -24.37 4.84 4.82
N ALA A 406 -25.64 5.19 4.61
CA ALA A 406 -26.31 6.31 5.26
C ALA A 406 -27.57 5.79 5.97
N LEU A 407 -27.88 6.36 7.14
CA LEU A 407 -29.01 5.97 7.96
C LEU A 407 -30.14 7.00 7.84
N ILE A 408 -31.31 6.55 7.44
CA ILE A 408 -32.42 7.39 7.00
C ILE A 408 -33.66 7.14 7.86
N LEU A 409 -34.21 8.20 8.45
CA LEU A 409 -35.47 8.13 9.19
C LEU A 409 -36.65 8.49 8.27
N HIS A 410 -37.50 7.49 8.00
CA HIS A 410 -38.75 7.67 7.28
C HIS A 410 -39.93 7.75 8.25
N GLY A 411 -40.90 8.62 8.00
CA GLY A 411 -42.14 8.67 8.79
C GLY A 411 -42.86 10.00 8.62
N ALA A 412 -43.95 10.20 9.36
CA ALA A 412 -44.77 11.40 9.31
C ALA A 412 -43.97 12.71 9.54
N GLU A 413 -44.53 13.82 9.10
CA GLU A 413 -44.00 15.15 9.38
C GLU A 413 -44.21 15.54 10.86
N GLY A 414 -43.42 16.48 11.38
CA GLY A 414 -43.52 16.92 12.78
C GLY A 414 -42.94 15.99 13.85
N ILE A 415 -42.72 14.69 13.58
CA ILE A 415 -42.25 13.68 14.57
C ILE A 415 -40.77 13.80 15.02
N LYS A 416 -40.17 15.00 14.93
CA LYS A 416 -38.83 15.35 15.46
C LYS A 416 -37.64 14.58 14.84
N LYS A 417 -37.76 14.06 13.61
CA LYS A 417 -36.71 13.25 12.94
C LYS A 417 -35.34 13.95 12.81
N SER A 418 -35.29 15.21 12.37
CA SER A 418 -34.02 15.95 12.26
C SER A 418 -33.54 16.46 13.63
N THR A 419 -34.48 16.80 14.53
CA THR A 419 -34.19 17.13 15.93
C THR A 419 -33.50 15.98 16.66
N PHE A 420 -33.89 14.73 16.40
CA PHE A 420 -33.23 13.54 16.91
C PHE A 420 -31.75 13.48 16.49
N TRP A 421 -31.43 13.74 15.22
CA TRP A 421 -30.04 13.74 14.75
C TRP A 421 -29.23 14.87 15.38
N ASN A 422 -29.80 16.08 15.42
CA ASN A 422 -29.14 17.23 16.05
C ASN A 422 -28.86 16.97 17.54
N VAL A 423 -29.84 16.46 18.30
CA VAL A 423 -29.66 16.18 19.73
C VAL A 423 -28.68 15.04 19.99
N LEU A 424 -28.68 13.99 19.16
CA LEU A 424 -27.74 12.87 19.28
C LEU A 424 -26.29 13.33 19.06
N PHE A 425 -26.04 14.11 18.00
CA PHE A 425 -24.69 14.55 17.63
C PHE A 425 -24.22 15.84 18.32
N GLY A 426 -25.14 16.75 18.65
CA GLY A 426 -24.90 18.09 19.22
C GLY A 426 -24.79 19.17 18.14
N ASP A 427 -25.33 20.36 18.43
CA ASP A 427 -25.39 21.50 17.48
C ASP A 427 -24.02 21.86 16.87
N ASP A 428 -22.95 21.81 17.66
CA ASP A 428 -21.58 22.12 17.20
C ASP A 428 -21.03 21.12 16.17
N TRP A 429 -21.57 19.90 16.11
CA TRP A 429 -21.03 18.79 15.33
C TRP A 429 -22.03 18.17 14.34
N PHE A 430 -23.22 18.76 14.23
CA PHE A 430 -24.28 18.37 13.30
C PHE A 430 -24.54 19.48 12.26
N SER A 431 -24.93 19.10 11.03
CA SER A 431 -25.39 20.04 10.01
C SER A 431 -26.44 19.43 9.10
N ASP A 432 -27.52 20.18 8.84
CA ASP A 432 -28.56 19.88 7.85
C ASP A 432 -28.27 20.45 6.45
N SER A 433 -27.24 21.29 6.35
CA SER A 433 -27.07 22.26 5.26
C SER A 433 -26.28 21.71 4.06
N ILE A 434 -26.41 20.42 3.74
CA ILE A 434 -25.65 19.75 2.67
C ILE A 434 -26.39 19.83 1.31
N ASP A 435 -26.42 21.03 0.74
CA ASP A 435 -27.04 21.36 -0.56
C ASP A 435 -26.16 20.98 -1.77
N ASP A 436 -26.79 20.71 -2.91
CA ASP A 436 -26.20 20.17 -4.16
C ASP A 436 -25.55 21.27 -5.05
N SER A 437 -25.23 22.44 -4.48
CA SER A 437 -24.96 23.68 -5.24
C SER A 437 -23.49 24.11 -5.32
N ASN A 438 -22.55 23.60 -4.51
CA ASN A 438 -21.13 23.97 -4.64
C ASN A 438 -20.11 22.94 -4.08
N ALA A 439 -19.69 22.01 -4.95
CA ALA A 439 -18.80 20.85 -4.67
C ALA A 439 -17.35 21.13 -4.22
N LYS A 440 -17.07 22.36 -3.79
CA LYS A 440 -15.88 22.78 -3.03
C LYS A 440 -16.20 22.99 -1.56
N ASP A 441 -17.30 23.66 -1.27
CA ASP A 441 -17.64 24.14 0.07
C ASP A 441 -18.29 22.99 0.86
N GLU A 442 -19.10 22.15 0.20
CA GLU A 442 -19.50 20.81 0.66
C GLU A 442 -18.34 19.99 1.25
N LYS A 443 -17.14 20.07 0.64
CA LYS A 443 -15.95 19.34 1.12
C LYS A 443 -15.28 19.96 2.33
N MET A 444 -15.53 21.24 2.61
CA MET A 444 -15.11 21.83 3.88
C MET A 444 -16.08 21.40 4.98
N LEU A 445 -17.40 21.49 4.75
CA LEU A 445 -18.44 21.01 5.67
C LEU A 445 -18.24 19.52 6.06
N ILE A 446 -17.95 18.63 5.09
CA ILE A 446 -17.61 17.20 5.29
C ILE A 446 -16.41 16.95 6.25
N HIS A 447 -15.60 17.98 6.51
CA HIS A 447 -14.46 17.93 7.42
C HIS A 447 -14.60 18.82 8.66
N GLU A 448 -15.69 19.58 8.77
CA GLU A 448 -15.99 20.49 9.89
C GLU A 448 -17.09 19.93 10.82
N TYR A 449 -17.89 18.95 10.39
CA TYR A 449 -18.95 18.31 11.18
C TYR A 449 -18.71 16.80 11.41
N TRP A 450 -19.31 16.24 12.49
CA TRP A 450 -19.33 14.80 12.74
C TRP A 450 -20.47 14.11 11.97
N CYS A 451 -21.63 14.75 11.84
CA CYS A 451 -22.76 14.22 11.10
C CYS A 451 -23.35 15.28 10.17
N LEU A 452 -23.69 14.87 8.94
CA LEU A 452 -24.42 15.70 7.99
C LEU A 452 -25.73 15.01 7.57
N GLU A 453 -26.86 15.70 7.69
CA GLU A 453 -28.18 15.25 7.26
C GLU A 453 -28.49 15.74 5.83
N TRP A 454 -28.96 14.83 4.98
CA TRP A 454 -29.76 15.22 3.81
C TRP A 454 -31.21 15.47 4.21
N SER A 455 -31.56 16.75 4.43
CA SER A 455 -32.95 17.19 4.60
C SER A 455 -33.76 16.83 3.34
N GLU A 456 -34.97 16.30 3.51
CA GLU A 456 -35.79 15.78 2.40
C GLU A 456 -35.04 14.83 1.44
N PHE A 457 -34.32 13.83 1.95
CA PHE A 457 -33.47 12.91 1.16
C PHE A 457 -34.11 12.38 -0.15
N ALA A 458 -35.43 12.25 -0.22
CA ALA A 458 -36.15 11.87 -1.45
C ALA A 458 -36.00 12.84 -2.64
N THR A 459 -35.60 14.10 -2.40
CA THR A 459 -35.23 15.06 -3.46
C THR A 459 -33.85 14.68 -4.03
N VAL A 460 -32.82 14.63 -3.19
CA VAL A 460 -31.45 14.18 -3.48
C VAL A 460 -31.46 12.84 -4.24
N TYR A 461 -32.28 11.88 -3.79
CA TYR A 461 -32.42 10.57 -4.42
C TYR A 461 -33.02 10.61 -5.85
N LYS A 462 -33.87 11.60 -6.17
CA LYS A 462 -34.49 11.76 -7.50
C LYS A 462 -33.54 12.38 -8.54
N HIS A 463 -32.41 12.97 -8.13
CA HIS A 463 -31.42 13.60 -9.02
C HIS A 463 -30.44 12.61 -9.69
N LYS A 464 -30.99 11.72 -10.55
CA LYS A 464 -30.36 10.92 -11.63
C LYS A 464 -29.12 10.04 -11.39
N ASP A 465 -28.21 10.36 -10.49
CA ASP A 465 -26.94 9.65 -10.29
C ASP A 465 -26.86 8.97 -8.92
N ILE A 466 -27.77 8.02 -8.68
CA ILE A 466 -27.69 7.08 -7.54
C ILE A 466 -26.30 6.43 -7.45
N GLU A 467 -25.64 6.14 -8.58
CA GLU A 467 -24.28 5.60 -8.61
C GLU A 467 -23.20 6.63 -8.21
N ALA A 468 -23.43 7.94 -8.40
CA ALA A 468 -22.56 8.98 -7.83
C ALA A 468 -22.76 9.10 -6.32
N LEU A 469 -24.00 9.03 -5.80
CA LEU A 469 -24.28 9.01 -4.37
C LEU A 469 -23.68 7.76 -3.68
N LYS A 470 -23.87 6.57 -4.26
CA LYS A 470 -23.21 5.32 -3.82
C LYS A 470 -21.68 5.49 -3.83
N LYS A 471 -21.09 6.09 -4.87
CA LYS A 471 -19.65 6.37 -4.96
C LYS A 471 -19.19 7.40 -3.92
N PHE A 472 -19.99 8.41 -3.63
CA PHE A 472 -19.73 9.47 -2.65
C PHE A 472 -19.67 8.88 -1.24
N LEU A 473 -20.66 8.09 -0.83
CA LEU A 473 -20.65 7.38 0.47
C LEU A 473 -19.41 6.48 0.61
N ALA A 474 -18.99 5.82 -0.47
CA ALA A 474 -17.79 4.96 -0.47
C ALA A 474 -16.44 5.70 -0.38
N GLN A 475 -16.42 7.04 -0.37
CA GLN A 475 -15.17 7.79 -0.23
C GLN A 475 -14.64 7.77 1.21
N LYS A 476 -13.43 7.26 1.35
CA LYS A 476 -12.62 7.33 2.58
C LYS A 476 -11.86 8.65 2.74
N ASN A 477 -11.67 9.40 1.64
CA ASN A 477 -10.82 10.59 1.59
C ASN A 477 -11.31 11.55 0.51
N ASP A 478 -11.08 12.84 0.73
CA ASP A 478 -11.28 13.90 -0.25
C ASP A 478 -9.98 14.65 -0.56
N SER A 479 -9.94 15.25 -1.74
CA SER A 479 -8.84 16.12 -2.17
C SER A 479 -9.40 17.51 -2.45
N PHE A 480 -8.94 18.50 -1.70
CA PHE A 480 -9.25 19.91 -1.88
C PHE A 480 -8.05 20.76 -1.43
N ARG A 481 -8.18 22.09 -1.48
CA ARG A 481 -7.15 23.03 -1.01
C ARG A 481 -7.83 24.01 -0.06
N LYS A 482 -7.49 23.95 1.23
CA LYS A 482 -8.01 24.89 2.23
C LYS A 482 -7.63 26.33 1.89
N PRO A 483 -8.39 27.37 2.31
CA PRO A 483 -8.12 28.76 1.95
C PRO A 483 -6.69 29.24 2.23
N TYR A 484 -6.07 28.72 3.31
CA TYR A 484 -4.71 29.06 3.73
C TYR A 484 -3.60 28.12 3.20
N GLU A 485 -3.94 27.10 2.42
CA GLU A 485 -2.97 26.11 1.90
C GLU A 485 -2.56 26.43 0.45
N ARG A 486 -1.27 26.32 0.15
CA ARG A 486 -0.72 26.63 -1.18
C ARG A 486 -0.91 25.50 -2.21
N SER A 487 -1.29 24.30 -1.77
CA SER A 487 -1.37 23.08 -2.57
C SER A 487 -2.59 22.25 -2.19
N ILE A 488 -3.14 21.49 -3.15
CA ILE A 488 -4.16 20.48 -2.84
C ILE A 488 -3.58 19.42 -1.91
N SER A 489 -4.30 19.14 -0.84
CA SER A 489 -4.01 18.18 0.21
C SER A 489 -5.09 17.07 0.20
N LYS A 490 -4.85 15.98 0.92
CA LYS A 490 -5.76 14.82 0.97
C LYS A 490 -6.19 14.58 2.42
N HIS A 491 -7.48 14.75 2.68
CA HIS A 491 -8.06 14.63 4.02
C HIS A 491 -8.84 13.32 4.14
N LYS A 492 -8.81 12.69 5.33
CA LYS A 492 -9.54 11.44 5.60
C LYS A 492 -10.90 11.79 6.24
N ARG A 493 -12.01 11.21 5.77
CA ARG A 493 -13.35 11.54 6.32
C ARG A 493 -13.49 11.02 7.76
N GLY A 494 -13.87 11.91 8.68
CA GLY A 494 -14.35 11.57 10.02
C GLY A 494 -15.88 11.58 10.13
N CYS A 495 -16.57 12.30 9.24
CA CYS A 495 -18.02 12.49 9.30
C CYS A 495 -18.85 11.27 8.87
N VAL A 496 -20.09 11.17 9.35
CA VAL A 496 -21.13 10.24 8.89
C VAL A 496 -22.26 11.00 8.18
N PHE A 497 -23.10 10.25 7.46
CA PHE A 497 -24.22 10.80 6.70
C PHE A 497 -25.53 10.17 7.14
N VAL A 498 -26.53 11.01 7.36
CA VAL A 498 -27.91 10.63 7.68
C VAL A 498 -28.88 11.30 6.72
N GLY A 499 -30.17 11.02 6.85
CA GLY A 499 -31.21 11.73 6.12
C GLY A 499 -32.56 11.57 6.79
N THR A 500 -33.51 12.43 6.40
CA THR A 500 -34.91 12.30 6.81
C THR A 500 -35.83 12.41 5.61
N THR A 501 -37.00 11.77 5.70
CA THR A 501 -38.02 11.82 4.65
C THR A 501 -39.43 11.63 5.21
N ASN A 502 -40.42 12.23 4.54
CA ASN A 502 -41.85 11.90 4.64
C ASN A 502 -42.34 11.06 3.44
N ASN A 503 -41.55 10.96 2.35
CA ASN A 503 -41.93 10.29 1.11
C ASN A 503 -41.62 8.77 1.16
N PRO A 504 -42.61 7.88 0.94
CA PRO A 504 -42.42 6.42 0.89
C PRO A 504 -41.78 5.90 -0.41
N GLU A 505 -41.70 6.68 -1.48
CA GLU A 505 -41.08 6.28 -2.77
C GLU A 505 -39.55 6.17 -2.73
N ILE A 506 -38.92 6.42 -1.57
CA ILE A 506 -37.48 6.63 -1.37
C ILE A 506 -36.55 5.54 -1.93
N LEU A 507 -37.05 4.33 -2.20
CA LEU A 507 -36.22 3.16 -2.50
C LEU A 507 -36.48 2.47 -3.85
N GLN A 508 -37.15 3.14 -4.79
CA GLN A 508 -37.47 2.61 -6.13
C GLN A 508 -36.24 2.49 -7.07
N ASP A 509 -35.15 1.84 -6.65
CA ASP A 509 -34.03 1.39 -7.49
C ASP A 509 -34.41 0.06 -8.18
N PRO A 510 -34.57 -0.01 -9.52
CA PRO A 510 -34.95 -1.24 -10.23
C PRO A 510 -33.96 -2.40 -10.10
N SER A 511 -32.74 -2.17 -9.58
CA SER A 511 -31.78 -3.24 -9.31
C SER A 511 -32.06 -4.02 -8.02
N GLY A 512 -32.91 -3.50 -7.13
CA GLY A 512 -33.33 -4.16 -5.88
C GLY A 512 -32.21 -4.42 -4.87
N ARG A 513 -31.04 -3.76 -5.01
CA ARG A 513 -29.82 -4.03 -4.21
C ARG A 513 -29.34 -2.82 -3.40
N ASN A 514 -30.25 -2.03 -2.84
CA ASN A 514 -29.92 -0.73 -2.27
C ASN A 514 -29.43 -0.76 -0.80
N ARG A 515 -28.63 -1.77 -0.44
CA ARG A 515 -28.10 -2.07 0.92
C ARG A 515 -27.29 -0.93 1.60
N ARG A 516 -27.09 0.19 0.90
CA ARG A 516 -26.36 1.38 1.37
C ARG A 516 -27.25 2.41 2.06
N PHE A 517 -28.56 2.33 1.86
CA PHE A 517 -29.51 3.13 2.65
C PHE A 517 -30.13 2.20 3.69
N TRP A 518 -29.79 2.44 4.94
CA TRP A 518 -30.45 1.81 6.07
C TRP A 518 -31.64 2.70 6.39
N ILE A 519 -32.85 2.19 6.22
CA ILE A 519 -34.08 2.95 6.50
C ILE A 519 -34.73 2.38 7.74
N ILE A 520 -35.18 3.28 8.61
CA ILE A 520 -36.00 2.96 9.76
C ILE A 520 -37.30 3.76 9.65
N ASN A 521 -38.43 3.05 9.67
CA ASN A 521 -39.74 3.66 9.79
C ASN A 521 -39.92 4.13 11.25
N VAL A 522 -40.22 5.41 11.46
CA VAL A 522 -40.47 6.03 12.77
C VAL A 522 -41.98 6.12 12.94
N ASN A 523 -42.50 5.31 13.87
CA ASN A 523 -43.94 5.05 14.03
C ASN A 523 -44.60 5.90 15.14
N GLN A 524 -43.79 6.64 15.91
CA GLN A 524 -44.21 7.49 17.03
C GLN A 524 -43.51 8.85 17.00
N GLU A 525 -43.94 9.80 17.83
CA GLU A 525 -43.16 11.02 18.08
C GLU A 525 -41.91 10.68 18.90
N ILE A 526 -40.74 11.19 18.49
CA ILE A 526 -39.48 10.89 19.17
C ILE A 526 -39.37 11.67 20.48
N ASP A 527 -39.17 10.96 21.59
CA ASP A 527 -38.90 11.56 22.90
C ASP A 527 -37.46 12.09 22.97
N VAL A 528 -37.32 13.36 22.59
CA VAL A 528 -36.08 14.12 22.67
C VAL A 528 -35.59 14.30 24.11
N ALA A 529 -36.49 14.44 25.09
CA ALA A 529 -36.08 14.63 26.48
C ALA A 529 -35.48 13.33 27.07
N LYS A 530 -36.05 12.17 26.73
CA LYS A 530 -35.40 10.88 27.01
C LYS A 530 -34.03 10.79 26.34
N LEU A 531 -33.94 11.14 25.05
CA LEU A 531 -32.67 11.09 24.30
C LEU A 531 -31.57 11.93 24.95
N GLU A 532 -31.86 13.17 25.34
CA GLU A 532 -30.92 14.07 26.04
C GLU A 532 -30.33 13.39 27.30
N THR A 533 -31.16 12.70 28.10
CA THR A 533 -30.70 12.04 29.33
C THR A 533 -29.85 10.78 29.12
N ILE A 534 -29.91 10.14 27.95
CA ILE A 534 -29.16 8.91 27.65
C ILE A 534 -28.02 9.10 26.64
N ARG A 535 -27.96 10.24 25.94
CA ARG A 535 -27.02 10.54 24.84
C ARG A 535 -25.58 10.07 25.11
N ASP A 536 -25.02 10.50 26.23
CA ASP A 536 -23.62 10.19 26.57
C ASP A 536 -23.40 8.70 26.87
N GLN A 537 -24.39 8.02 27.45
CA GLN A 537 -24.37 6.57 27.67
C GLN A 537 -24.41 5.81 26.35
N LEU A 538 -25.21 6.28 25.37
CA LEU A 538 -25.22 5.69 24.02
C LEU A 538 -23.85 5.83 23.34
N TRP A 539 -23.19 6.98 23.49
CA TRP A 539 -21.85 7.22 22.92
C TRP A 539 -20.74 6.47 23.64
N ALA A 540 -20.77 6.37 24.97
CA ALA A 540 -19.86 5.54 25.75
C ALA A 540 -20.01 4.04 25.39
N ALA A 541 -21.25 3.54 25.28
CA ALA A 541 -21.53 2.19 24.84
C ALA A 541 -21.00 1.92 23.40
N ALA A 542 -21.27 2.83 22.47
CA ALA A 542 -20.76 2.74 21.10
C ALA A 542 -19.23 2.80 21.04
N TYR A 543 -18.60 3.59 21.91
CA TYR A 543 -17.14 3.66 22.06
C TYR A 543 -16.56 2.33 22.55
N TYR A 544 -17.14 1.72 23.58
CA TYR A 544 -16.68 0.43 24.07
C TYR A 544 -16.90 -0.72 23.08
N CYS A 545 -18.03 -0.74 22.36
CA CYS A 545 -18.22 -1.66 21.24
C CYS A 545 -17.14 -1.47 20.15
N TRP A 546 -16.86 -0.23 19.73
CA TRP A 546 -15.78 0.06 18.78
C TRP A 546 -14.40 -0.39 19.31
N GLN A 547 -14.09 -0.13 20.57
CA GLN A 547 -12.81 -0.46 21.20
C GLN A 547 -12.59 -1.98 21.36
N ARG A 548 -13.66 -2.74 21.58
CA ARG A 548 -13.65 -4.23 21.56
C ARG A 548 -13.44 -4.80 20.15
N GLY A 549 -13.75 -4.02 19.11
CA GLY A 549 -13.66 -4.42 17.70
C GLY A 549 -14.98 -4.86 17.07
N ASP A 550 -16.13 -4.56 17.69
CA ASP A 550 -17.45 -4.86 17.14
C ASP A 550 -17.61 -4.29 15.72
N ILE A 551 -18.12 -5.11 14.79
CA ILE A 551 -18.28 -4.67 13.40
C ILE A 551 -19.32 -3.54 13.29
N HIS A 552 -19.05 -2.55 12.45
CA HIS A 552 -19.94 -1.41 12.17
C HIS A 552 -20.66 -1.51 10.82
N TYR A 553 -20.61 -2.68 10.19
CA TYR A 553 -21.18 -2.94 8.87
C TYR A 553 -21.86 -4.32 8.84
N ILE A 554 -22.87 -4.45 7.99
CA ILE A 554 -23.53 -5.73 7.72
C ILE A 554 -22.63 -6.57 6.81
N ALA A 555 -22.20 -7.74 7.29
CA ALA A 555 -21.37 -8.66 6.51
C ALA A 555 -22.19 -9.34 5.40
N GLU A 556 -21.62 -9.51 4.20
CA GLU A 556 -22.31 -10.22 3.12
C GLU A 556 -22.61 -11.68 3.50
N ARG A 557 -23.79 -12.18 3.12
CA ARG A 557 -24.29 -13.54 3.41
C ARG A 557 -24.50 -13.86 4.91
N SER A 558 -24.44 -12.86 5.78
CA SER A 558 -24.84 -12.97 7.19
C SER A 558 -26.36 -13.06 7.36
N ARG A 559 -26.80 -13.43 8.57
CA ARG A 559 -28.21 -13.32 9.00
C ARG A 559 -28.71 -11.87 8.93
N GLU A 560 -27.89 -10.89 9.29
CA GLU A 560 -28.22 -9.46 9.17
C GLU A 560 -28.50 -9.05 7.72
N ALA A 561 -27.70 -9.56 6.76
CA ALA A 561 -27.91 -9.29 5.34
C ALA A 561 -29.21 -9.92 4.79
N TYR A 562 -29.62 -11.09 5.32
CA TYR A 562 -30.93 -11.67 5.00
C TYR A 562 -32.09 -10.84 5.56
N LEU A 563 -32.00 -10.40 6.82
CA LEU A 563 -33.01 -9.53 7.42
C LEU A 563 -33.11 -8.19 6.67
N GLN A 564 -31.98 -7.61 6.27
CA GLN A 564 -31.93 -6.42 5.41
C GLN A 564 -32.59 -6.65 4.05
N ASP A 565 -32.28 -7.75 3.35
CA ASP A 565 -32.89 -8.04 2.05
C ASP A 565 -34.41 -8.26 2.17
N LYS A 566 -34.89 -8.82 3.30
CA LYS A 566 -36.30 -8.99 3.65
C LYS A 566 -37.01 -7.66 3.96
N GLU A 567 -36.43 -6.82 4.82
CA GLU A 567 -36.97 -5.50 5.17
C GLU A 567 -37.03 -4.59 3.93
N ASN A 568 -36.06 -4.71 3.03
CA ASN A 568 -36.04 -3.98 1.77
C ASN A 568 -37.11 -4.42 0.75
N GLU A 569 -37.86 -5.52 0.98
CA GLU A 569 -38.89 -5.96 0.03
C GLU A 569 -40.09 -5.02 -0.02
N GLN A 570 -40.47 -4.41 1.10
CA GLN A 570 -41.61 -3.49 1.19
C GLN A 570 -41.45 -2.22 0.33
N TYR A 571 -40.21 -1.86 -0.01
CA TYR A 571 -39.88 -0.67 -0.80
C TYR A 571 -39.55 -0.96 -2.27
N LYS A 572 -39.66 -2.22 -2.73
CA LYS A 572 -39.45 -2.57 -4.14
C LYS A 572 -40.58 -1.98 -4.99
N ALA A 573 -40.21 -1.26 -6.05
CA ALA A 573 -41.18 -0.72 -7.00
C ALA A 573 -41.88 -1.85 -7.78
N VAL A 574 -43.14 -2.16 -7.41
CA VAL A 574 -43.99 -3.04 -8.21
C VAL A 574 -44.38 -2.29 -9.48
N HIS A 575 -43.81 -2.68 -10.61
CA HIS A 575 -44.16 -2.04 -11.88
C HIS A 575 -45.61 -2.41 -12.26
N PRO A 576 -46.45 -1.49 -12.79
CA PRO A 576 -47.87 -1.79 -13.09
C PRO A 576 -48.12 -2.98 -14.03
N TRP A 577 -47.12 -3.36 -14.84
CA TRP A 577 -47.18 -4.55 -15.69
C TRP A 577 -46.92 -5.87 -14.95
N GLN A 578 -46.33 -5.85 -13.75
CA GLN A 578 -45.92 -7.06 -13.03
C GLN A 578 -47.12 -7.97 -12.73
N GLU A 579 -48.22 -7.42 -12.23
CA GLU A 579 -49.47 -8.16 -11.98
C GLU A 579 -50.05 -8.77 -13.27
N THR A 580 -50.07 -8.00 -14.37
CA THR A 580 -50.56 -8.46 -15.68
C THR A 580 -49.70 -9.61 -16.23
N ILE A 581 -48.37 -9.48 -16.10
CA ILE A 581 -47.39 -10.50 -16.49
C ILE A 581 -47.56 -11.74 -15.60
N GLU A 582 -47.67 -11.58 -14.28
CA GLU A 582 -47.82 -12.68 -13.33
C GLU A 582 -49.10 -13.49 -13.59
N SER A 583 -50.23 -12.81 -13.78
CA SER A 583 -51.51 -13.44 -14.14
C SER A 583 -51.42 -14.23 -15.45
N PHE A 584 -50.71 -13.70 -16.46
CA PHE A 584 -50.47 -14.38 -17.74
C PHE A 584 -49.49 -15.56 -17.67
N LEU A 585 -48.61 -15.57 -16.66
CA LEU A 585 -47.62 -16.62 -16.40
C LEU A 585 -48.10 -17.67 -15.39
N SER A 586 -49.25 -17.44 -14.75
CA SER A 586 -49.92 -18.43 -13.93
C SER A 586 -50.20 -19.72 -14.73
N GLY A 587 -49.86 -20.87 -14.15
CA GLY A 587 -49.97 -22.18 -14.80
C GLY A 587 -48.94 -22.48 -15.90
N LYS A 588 -48.03 -21.55 -16.27
CA LYS A 588 -47.01 -21.78 -17.29
C LYS A 588 -45.66 -22.19 -16.71
N SER A 589 -44.96 -23.06 -17.44
CA SER A 589 -43.55 -23.42 -17.20
C SER A 589 -42.57 -22.63 -18.07
N GLU A 590 -43.00 -22.21 -19.26
CA GLU A 590 -42.18 -21.50 -20.25
C GLU A 590 -42.97 -20.44 -21.04
N THR A 591 -42.27 -19.44 -21.60
CA THR A 591 -42.86 -18.31 -22.36
C THR A 591 -41.82 -17.62 -23.26
N TYR A 592 -42.30 -16.75 -24.17
CA TYR A 592 -41.47 -15.92 -25.05
C TYR A 592 -41.77 -14.43 -24.89
N MET A 593 -40.76 -13.56 -25.07
CA MET A 593 -40.91 -12.10 -25.02
C MET A 593 -42.05 -11.55 -25.88
N GLY A 594 -42.33 -12.16 -27.04
CA GLY A 594 -43.45 -11.78 -27.92
C GLY A 594 -44.79 -11.88 -27.21
N GLU A 595 -45.05 -13.03 -26.58
CA GLU A 595 -46.26 -13.31 -25.82
C GLU A 595 -46.49 -12.31 -24.69
N ILE A 596 -45.40 -11.83 -24.06
CA ILE A 596 -45.48 -10.83 -22.99
C ILE A 596 -45.84 -9.44 -23.55
N TYR A 597 -45.28 -9.04 -24.70
CA TYR A 597 -45.73 -7.81 -25.37
C TYR A 597 -47.21 -7.89 -25.80
N ASP A 598 -47.64 -9.06 -26.27
CA ASP A 598 -49.01 -9.28 -26.74
C ASP A 598 -50.00 -9.28 -25.56
N CYS A 599 -49.63 -9.91 -24.43
CA CYS A 599 -50.32 -9.84 -23.14
C CYS A 599 -50.51 -8.39 -22.65
N LEU A 600 -49.45 -7.56 -22.77
CA LEU A 600 -49.47 -6.14 -22.41
C LEU A 600 -50.12 -5.23 -23.47
N GLN A 601 -50.70 -5.81 -24.53
CA GLN A 601 -51.35 -5.09 -25.64
C GLN A 601 -50.43 -4.04 -26.30
N LEU A 602 -49.11 -4.29 -26.28
CA LEU A 602 -48.10 -3.39 -26.84
C LEU A 602 -47.97 -3.62 -28.34
N GLU A 603 -48.68 -2.83 -29.14
CA GLU A 603 -48.55 -2.81 -30.61
C GLU A 603 -47.09 -2.79 -31.10
N PRO A 604 -46.70 -3.53 -32.16
CA PRO A 604 -45.31 -3.60 -32.63
C PRO A 604 -44.65 -2.24 -32.90
N SER A 605 -45.42 -1.25 -33.36
CA SER A 605 -44.97 0.14 -33.58
C SER A 605 -44.66 0.92 -32.30
N ARG A 606 -45.07 0.41 -31.13
CA ARG A 606 -44.86 0.98 -29.78
C ARG A 606 -43.89 0.16 -28.92
N ARG A 607 -43.24 -0.88 -29.47
CA ARG A 607 -42.26 -1.73 -28.75
C ARG A 607 -40.89 -1.06 -28.69
N GLU A 608 -40.71 -0.19 -27.70
CA GLU A 608 -39.44 0.49 -27.42
C GLU A 608 -38.48 -0.32 -26.53
N THR A 609 -37.17 -0.01 -26.63
CA THR A 609 -36.11 -0.61 -25.80
C THR A 609 -36.34 -0.46 -24.28
N ARG A 610 -37.05 0.60 -23.85
CA ARG A 610 -37.45 0.76 -22.44
C ARG A 610 -38.44 -0.34 -22.02
N HIS A 611 -39.49 -0.58 -22.82
CA HIS A 611 -40.50 -1.60 -22.55
C HIS A 611 -39.88 -3.00 -22.48
N GLN A 612 -38.87 -3.28 -23.33
CA GLN A 612 -38.12 -4.54 -23.26
C GLN A 612 -37.41 -4.74 -21.91
N ARG A 613 -36.75 -3.70 -21.37
CA ARG A 613 -36.05 -3.78 -20.08
C ARG A 613 -37.04 -4.02 -18.94
N THR A 614 -38.09 -3.20 -18.87
CA THR A 614 -39.18 -3.32 -17.90
C THR A 614 -39.76 -4.74 -17.85
N ILE A 615 -40.06 -5.34 -19.00
CA ILE A 615 -40.56 -6.73 -19.09
C ILE A 615 -39.52 -7.73 -18.58
N VAL A 616 -38.25 -7.59 -19.00
CA VAL A 616 -37.14 -8.44 -18.56
C VAL A 616 -36.92 -8.38 -17.05
N ASP A 617 -37.13 -7.23 -16.42
CA ASP A 617 -36.95 -7.05 -14.98
C ASP A 617 -38.16 -7.57 -14.19
N CYS A 618 -39.40 -7.37 -14.68
CA CYS A 618 -40.60 -8.02 -14.14
C CYS A 618 -40.48 -9.56 -14.18
N LEU A 619 -40.00 -10.14 -15.29
CA LEU A 619 -39.80 -11.58 -15.42
C LEU A 619 -38.83 -12.13 -14.35
N LYS A 620 -37.69 -11.46 -14.12
CA LYS A 620 -36.74 -11.87 -13.07
C LYS A 620 -37.35 -11.81 -11.68
N ILE A 621 -38.09 -10.74 -11.36
CA ILE A 621 -38.77 -10.56 -10.06
C ILE A 621 -39.73 -11.73 -9.81
N LEU A 622 -40.45 -12.17 -10.84
CA LEU A 622 -41.38 -13.30 -10.80
C LEU A 622 -40.68 -14.70 -10.86
N GLY A 623 -39.35 -14.75 -10.78
CA GLY A 623 -38.57 -16.00 -10.78
C GLY A 623 -38.37 -16.64 -12.16
N TRP A 624 -38.43 -15.87 -13.25
CA TRP A 624 -38.22 -16.36 -14.62
C TRP A 624 -36.84 -16.00 -15.16
N GLU A 625 -36.15 -16.99 -15.74
CA GLU A 625 -34.83 -16.82 -16.34
C GLU A 625 -34.83 -17.02 -17.86
N ALA A 626 -34.03 -16.21 -18.55
CA ALA A 626 -33.79 -16.33 -19.98
C ALA A 626 -32.83 -17.48 -20.27
N THR A 627 -33.34 -18.55 -20.88
CA THR A 627 -32.53 -19.71 -21.25
C THR A 627 -31.61 -19.40 -22.44
N LYS A 628 -30.61 -20.26 -22.65
CA LYS A 628 -29.79 -20.28 -23.88
C LYS A 628 -30.53 -20.94 -25.06
N GLU A 629 -31.66 -21.60 -24.78
CA GLU A 629 -32.49 -22.24 -25.78
C GLU A 629 -33.24 -21.19 -26.62
N ARG A 630 -33.56 -21.57 -27.86
CA ARG A 630 -34.24 -20.70 -28.83
C ARG A 630 -35.50 -21.41 -29.30
N GLY A 631 -36.64 -20.73 -29.14
CA GLY A 631 -37.88 -21.18 -29.76
C GLY A 631 -37.78 -21.13 -31.29
N TYR A 632 -38.73 -21.80 -31.94
CA TYR A 632 -39.00 -21.65 -33.36
C TYR A 632 -40.28 -20.81 -33.51
N GLY A 633 -40.13 -19.55 -33.90
CA GLY A 633 -41.27 -18.68 -34.19
C GLY A 633 -42.01 -19.13 -35.46
N LYS A 634 -43.32 -18.89 -35.52
CA LYS A 634 -44.16 -19.19 -36.70
C LYS A 634 -43.77 -18.39 -37.95
N ASP A 635 -42.98 -17.33 -37.76
CA ASP A 635 -42.37 -16.44 -38.75
C ASP A 635 -40.93 -16.84 -39.13
N GLY A 636 -40.38 -17.92 -38.55
CA GLY A 636 -38.98 -18.31 -38.69
C GLY A 636 -38.00 -17.62 -37.74
N SER A 637 -38.49 -16.76 -36.84
CA SER A 637 -37.65 -16.12 -35.82
C SER A 637 -37.15 -17.10 -34.75
N ARG A 638 -36.13 -16.67 -33.98
CA ARG A 638 -35.50 -17.45 -32.90
C ARG A 638 -35.52 -16.69 -31.56
N PRO A 639 -36.72 -16.48 -30.96
CA PRO A 639 -36.85 -15.75 -29.70
C PRO A 639 -36.10 -16.45 -28.55
N HIS A 640 -35.74 -15.66 -27.53
CA HIS A 640 -35.30 -16.21 -26.25
C HIS A 640 -36.48 -16.88 -25.56
N LEU A 641 -36.28 -18.14 -25.14
CA LEU A 641 -37.21 -18.89 -24.31
C LEU A 641 -36.94 -18.58 -22.84
N TRP A 642 -37.97 -18.18 -22.10
CA TRP A 642 -37.92 -17.95 -20.66
C TRP A 642 -38.59 -19.11 -19.93
N LYS A 643 -38.06 -19.52 -18.78
CA LYS A 643 -38.64 -20.60 -17.95
C LYS A 643 -38.71 -20.18 -16.49
N LYS A 644 -39.73 -20.65 -15.77
CA LYS A 644 -39.88 -20.43 -14.33
C LYS A 644 -38.88 -21.28 -13.57
N VAL A 645 -38.07 -20.67 -12.71
CA VAL A 645 -37.12 -21.40 -11.87
C VAL A 645 -37.83 -21.86 -10.60
N ASN A 646 -37.96 -23.17 -10.42
CA ASN A 646 -38.40 -23.74 -9.15
C ASN A 646 -37.35 -23.43 -8.08
N GLN A 647 -37.67 -22.53 -7.15
CA GLN A 647 -36.86 -22.27 -5.97
C GLN A 647 -36.79 -23.56 -5.13
N LYS A 648 -35.69 -24.29 -5.22
CA LYS A 648 -35.37 -25.34 -4.24
C LYS A 648 -35.08 -24.67 -2.90
N ASN A 649 -35.73 -25.15 -1.84
CA ASN A 649 -35.69 -24.66 -0.47
C ASN A 649 -34.33 -24.08 -0.02
N ASN A 650 -34.20 -22.75 -0.04
CA ASN A 650 -33.08 -22.05 0.61
C ASN A 650 -33.20 -22.06 2.15
N SER A 651 -34.36 -22.41 2.71
CA SER A 651 -34.58 -22.56 4.16
C SER A 651 -33.57 -23.50 4.81
N ASN A 652 -33.34 -24.65 4.18
CA ASN A 652 -32.50 -25.73 4.73
C ASN A 652 -31.00 -25.40 4.77
N PHE A 653 -30.55 -24.29 4.17
CA PHE A 653 -29.14 -23.89 4.23
C PHE A 653 -28.82 -23.06 5.49
N TYR A 654 -29.79 -22.28 6.00
CA TYR A 654 -29.56 -21.34 7.09
C TYR A 654 -29.91 -21.92 8.47
N GLU A 655 -30.91 -22.81 8.56
CA GLU A 655 -31.15 -23.63 9.78
C GLU A 655 -29.97 -24.57 10.13
N ALA A 656 -29.07 -24.82 9.17
CA ALA A 656 -27.88 -25.65 9.36
C ALA A 656 -26.69 -24.88 9.96
N VAL A 657 -26.65 -23.54 9.84
CA VAL A 657 -25.57 -22.70 10.39
C VAL A 657 -25.67 -22.65 11.91
N ASP A 658 -26.89 -22.63 12.44
CA ASP A 658 -27.23 -22.52 13.86
C ASP A 658 -26.72 -23.70 14.73
N ARG A 659 -26.27 -24.80 14.10
CA ARG A 659 -25.73 -25.98 14.79
C ARG A 659 -24.22 -26.14 14.69
N ASN A 660 -23.57 -25.35 13.82
CA ASN A 660 -22.14 -25.44 13.50
C ASN A 660 -21.50 -24.04 13.44
N ALA A 661 -21.95 -23.11 14.29
CA ALA A 661 -21.18 -21.91 14.59
C ALA A 661 -19.84 -22.36 15.22
N PRO A 662 -18.68 -22.01 14.63
CA PRO A 662 -17.40 -22.25 15.29
C PRO A 662 -17.33 -21.46 16.60
N ASN A 663 -16.62 -21.98 17.60
CA ASN A 663 -16.01 -21.08 18.57
C ASN A 663 -14.98 -20.23 17.80
N ASP A 664 -15.07 -18.90 17.88
CA ASP A 664 -14.24 -17.96 17.11
C ASP A 664 -12.78 -17.91 17.61
N ASP A 665 -12.03 -18.99 17.42
CA ASP A 665 -10.56 -18.99 17.41
C ASP A 665 -10.07 -18.71 15.97
N ILE A 666 -10.42 -17.53 15.45
CA ILE A 666 -9.97 -17.08 14.14
C ILE A 666 -8.48 -16.71 14.24
N SER A 667 -7.66 -17.55 13.62
CA SER A 667 -6.21 -17.37 13.52
C SER A 667 -5.82 -15.94 13.11
N ARG A 668 -4.89 -15.34 13.85
CA ARG A 668 -4.47 -13.94 13.72
C ARG A 668 -3.86 -13.65 12.34
N GLU A 669 -4.63 -13.05 11.43
CA GLU A 669 -4.02 -12.25 10.36
C GLU A 669 -3.26 -11.07 11.01
N SER A 670 -2.03 -10.84 10.55
CA SER A 670 -1.08 -9.97 11.24
C SER A 670 -1.38 -8.48 11.03
N PHE A 671 -2.21 -7.91 11.90
CA PHE A 671 -2.23 -6.47 12.12
C PHE A 671 -0.90 -6.01 12.73
N ASP A 672 -0.32 -4.96 12.15
CA ASP A 672 0.92 -4.31 12.63
C ASP A 672 0.74 -3.92 14.12
N PRO A 673 1.65 -4.32 15.03
CA PRO A 673 1.53 -3.98 16.44
C PRO A 673 1.62 -2.46 16.66
N LEU A 674 0.90 -1.99 17.68
CA LEU A 674 0.71 -0.57 18.01
C LEU A 674 2.02 0.22 18.03
N THR A 675 2.19 1.10 17.06
CA THR A 675 3.13 2.23 17.15
C THR A 675 2.35 3.46 17.62
N ASP A 676 2.31 3.61 18.94
CA ASP A 676 1.68 4.73 19.63
C ASP A 676 2.38 6.07 19.29
N PRO A 677 1.66 7.10 18.80
CA PRO A 677 2.20 8.43 18.54
C PRO A 677 1.98 9.44 19.69
N LEU A 678 1.65 9.01 20.91
CA LEU A 678 1.40 9.89 22.07
C LEU A 678 2.43 9.74 23.21
N THR A 679 3.70 10.03 22.93
CA THR A 679 4.73 10.25 23.97
C THR A 679 5.03 11.74 24.14
N ASP A 680 4.56 12.35 25.23
CA ASP A 680 4.83 13.74 25.61
C ASP A 680 6.30 13.93 26.08
N PRO A 681 7.11 14.78 25.43
CA PRO A 681 8.55 14.84 25.67
C PRO A 681 8.99 15.89 26.74
N LEU A 682 8.27 16.04 27.85
CA LEU A 682 8.66 16.96 28.94
C LEU A 682 8.40 16.44 30.38
N LYS A 683 9.37 15.73 30.94
CA LYS A 683 9.68 15.76 32.39
C LYS A 683 11.05 15.16 32.69
N ASN A 684 12.01 16.02 33.03
CA ASN A 684 13.28 15.62 33.62
C ASN A 684 13.63 16.63 34.72
N SER A 685 13.47 16.24 35.98
CA SER A 685 13.59 17.13 37.14
C SER A 685 14.21 16.41 38.33
N ASN A 686 15.53 16.31 38.34
CA ASN A 686 16.28 15.96 39.55
C ASN A 686 16.20 17.12 40.56
N THR A 687 15.72 16.85 41.77
CA THR A 687 16.07 17.62 42.97
C THR A 687 15.79 16.76 44.21
N PRO A 688 16.72 16.68 45.18
CA PRO A 688 16.58 15.79 46.33
C PRO A 688 15.97 16.49 47.56
N ASN A 689 15.23 15.73 48.36
CA ASN A 689 15.02 15.91 49.80
C ASN A 689 15.03 14.48 50.41
N ASN A 690 15.71 14.13 51.51
CA ASN A 690 15.91 14.75 52.83
C ASN A 690 14.65 14.91 53.68
N ASP A 691 14.88 14.71 54.98
CA ASP A 691 13.99 14.88 56.13
C ASP A 691 12.72 14.00 56.20
N ILE A 692 12.14 13.71 57.37
CA ILE A 692 12.64 13.19 58.67
C ILE A 692 11.38 12.91 59.52
N SER A 693 11.34 11.77 60.20
CA SER A 693 10.43 11.34 61.29
C SER A 693 9.06 12.04 61.54
N ARG A 694 8.00 11.25 61.65
CA ARG A 694 7.26 10.97 62.92
C ARG A 694 6.25 9.81 62.71
N GLU A 695 6.21 8.79 63.58
CA GLU A 695 5.29 8.63 64.72
C GLU A 695 3.80 8.78 64.32
N SER A 696 2.86 7.87 64.57
CA SER A 696 2.77 6.57 65.29
C SER A 696 1.42 5.89 64.85
N PHE A 697 1.03 4.64 65.11
CA PHE A 697 1.22 3.66 66.20
C PHE A 697 1.14 2.20 65.66
N ASP A 698 1.73 1.25 66.38
CA ASP A 698 1.43 -0.20 66.35
C ASP A 698 0.63 -0.54 67.63
N PRO A 699 -0.19 -1.63 67.74
CA PRO A 699 0.39 -2.93 68.14
C PRO A 699 -0.34 -4.23 67.73
N LEU A 700 0.43 -5.29 67.41
CA LEU A 700 0.17 -6.73 67.67
C LEU A 700 -0.99 -7.40 66.85
N THR A 701 -0.94 -8.67 66.42
CA THR A 701 -0.24 -9.88 66.96
C THR A 701 0.26 -10.86 65.87
N ASP A 702 1.47 -11.40 66.08
CA ASP A 702 1.93 -12.75 65.66
C ASP A 702 1.84 -13.69 66.93
N PRO A 703 2.19 -15.01 67.01
CA PRO A 703 2.95 -15.84 66.05
C PRO A 703 2.63 -17.37 65.92
N ARG A 704 3.43 -18.05 65.06
CA ARG A 704 3.70 -19.52 64.94
C ARG A 704 2.73 -20.31 64.01
N THR A 705 3.12 -21.40 63.32
CA THR A 705 4.29 -22.32 63.43
C THR A 705 4.90 -22.78 62.08
N ASP A 706 6.23 -22.87 62.02
CA ASP A 706 7.05 -23.72 61.12
C ASP A 706 7.07 -25.22 61.59
N PRO A 707 7.72 -26.18 60.90
CA PRO A 707 7.84 -26.49 59.44
C PRO A 707 7.63 -28.02 59.18
N VAL A 708 7.94 -28.58 57.98
CA VAL A 708 8.69 -29.89 57.81
C VAL A 708 8.96 -30.34 56.34
N LYS A 709 10.18 -30.89 56.17
CA LYS A 709 10.85 -31.73 55.13
C LYS A 709 9.96 -32.59 54.18
N LYS A 710 10.22 -32.63 52.85
CA LYS A 710 11.16 -33.47 52.02
C LYS A 710 10.77 -34.94 51.74
N GLU A 711 10.72 -35.30 50.45
CA GLU A 711 11.21 -36.52 49.76
C GLU A 711 11.12 -36.20 48.23
N THR A 712 12.05 -36.41 47.27
CA THR A 712 12.94 -37.52 46.82
C THR A 712 12.21 -38.77 46.32
N CYS A 713 12.56 -39.48 45.24
CA CYS A 713 13.32 -39.23 43.98
C CYS A 713 13.26 -40.53 43.13
N ASP A 714 13.42 -40.42 41.80
CA ASP A 714 13.79 -41.46 40.80
C ASP A 714 13.15 -42.88 40.78
N SER A 715 12.47 -43.18 39.65
CA SER A 715 12.61 -44.41 38.83
C SER A 715 11.76 -44.27 37.54
N GLY A 716 11.97 -45.00 36.43
CA GLY A 716 12.98 -46.04 36.18
C GLY A 716 12.84 -46.83 34.87
N VAL A 717 12.87 -46.15 33.70
CA VAL A 717 13.43 -46.65 32.41
C VAL A 717 12.75 -47.81 31.62
N ASN A 718 12.53 -47.54 30.31
CA ASN A 718 12.36 -48.45 29.14
C ASN A 718 11.19 -49.47 29.04
N GLN A 719 10.46 -49.38 27.92
CA GLN A 719 10.55 -50.39 26.84
C GLN A 719 10.18 -49.81 25.45
N LEU A 720 10.59 -50.49 24.39
CA LEU A 720 10.41 -50.13 22.97
C LEU A 720 9.43 -51.08 22.28
N THR A 721 8.50 -50.55 21.48
CA THR A 721 7.90 -51.24 20.32
C THR A 721 7.60 -50.25 19.19
N VAL A 722 7.80 -50.68 17.95
CA VAL A 722 7.46 -49.96 16.71
C VAL A 722 6.20 -50.57 16.11
N PHE A 723 5.33 -49.75 15.49
CA PHE A 723 4.44 -50.20 14.40
C PHE A 723 3.96 -49.01 13.53
N ASP A 724 3.53 -49.33 12.31
CA ASP A 724 3.36 -48.44 11.15
C ASP A 724 2.01 -47.68 11.07
N PRO A 725 1.91 -46.61 10.25
CA PRO A 725 0.69 -45.81 10.11
C PRO A 725 -0.43 -46.50 9.29
N PRO A 726 -1.71 -46.12 9.51
CA PRO A 726 -2.85 -46.64 8.74
C PRO A 726 -2.97 -46.03 7.34
N THR A 727 -3.54 -46.81 6.41
CA THR A 727 -3.66 -46.52 4.97
C THR A 727 -4.95 -45.82 4.56
N ASP A 728 -4.90 -44.96 3.53
CA ASP A 728 -6.09 -44.50 2.80
C ASP A 728 -6.77 -45.63 1.98
N PRO A 729 -8.11 -45.64 1.87
CA PRO A 729 -8.86 -46.53 0.98
C PRO A 729 -9.03 -45.97 -0.45
N VAL A 730 -9.28 -46.86 -1.41
CA VAL A 730 -9.18 -46.60 -2.87
C VAL A 730 -10.54 -46.26 -3.54
N ASP A 731 -10.44 -45.52 -4.65
CA ASP A 731 -11.47 -45.15 -5.65
C ASP A 731 -12.31 -46.35 -6.19
N PRO A 732 -13.52 -46.12 -6.76
CA PRO A 732 -13.57 -46.17 -8.23
C PRO A 732 -14.60 -45.25 -8.94
N VAL A 733 -14.09 -44.38 -9.83
CA VAL A 733 -14.30 -44.40 -11.30
C VAL A 733 -15.69 -44.88 -11.81
N ASP A 734 -16.47 -44.01 -12.48
CA ASP A 734 -16.47 -43.90 -13.96
C ASP A 734 -17.29 -42.73 -14.60
N ARG A 735 -16.85 -42.33 -15.81
CA ARG A 735 -17.49 -41.58 -16.94
C ARG A 735 -18.87 -40.88 -16.80
N VAL A 736 -18.97 -39.64 -17.37
CA VAL A 736 -19.53 -39.38 -18.74
C VAL A 736 -19.35 -37.90 -19.19
N MET A 737 -19.29 -37.70 -20.52
CA MET A 737 -18.90 -36.51 -21.29
C MET A 737 -19.85 -35.27 -21.34
N ASP A 738 -19.21 -34.09 -21.33
CA ASP A 738 -19.36 -32.94 -22.26
C ASP A 738 -20.74 -32.55 -22.85
N ARG A 739 -21.13 -31.27 -22.66
CA ARG A 739 -21.38 -30.32 -23.79
C ARG A 739 -21.62 -28.87 -23.36
N ALA A 740 -20.82 -27.97 -23.94
CA ALA A 740 -21.20 -26.56 -24.12
C ALA A 740 -21.75 -26.32 -25.53
N VAL A 741 -22.71 -25.40 -25.69
CA VAL A 741 -23.15 -24.88 -27.00
C VAL A 741 -23.14 -23.36 -26.99
N ASP A 742 -22.54 -22.78 -28.04
CA ASP A 742 -22.36 -21.36 -28.28
C ASP A 742 -22.93 -20.97 -29.66
N ARG A 743 -23.44 -19.73 -29.80
CA ARG A 743 -23.88 -19.03 -31.03
C ARG A 743 -24.29 -17.59 -30.63
N LYS A 744 -23.77 -16.51 -31.24
CA LYS A 744 -23.97 -16.05 -32.66
C LYS A 744 -25.47 -15.85 -32.96
N PHE A 745 -25.98 -14.81 -33.61
CA PHE A 745 -25.45 -13.69 -34.44
C PHE A 745 -26.39 -12.47 -34.23
N SER A 746 -26.18 -11.24 -34.71
CA SER A 746 -25.13 -10.54 -35.49
C SER A 746 -25.20 -9.02 -35.14
N GLY A 747 -24.81 -8.09 -36.04
CA GLY A 747 -25.12 -6.66 -35.96
C GLY A 747 -25.44 -6.07 -37.34
N VAL A 748 -26.19 -4.96 -37.38
CA VAL A 748 -26.48 -4.13 -38.57
C VAL A 748 -26.47 -2.67 -38.13
N GLY A 749 -25.97 -1.75 -38.95
CA GLY A 749 -25.94 -0.32 -38.64
C GLY A 749 -26.09 0.58 -39.87
N LYS A 750 -26.46 1.84 -39.63
CA LYS A 750 -26.41 2.99 -40.53
C LYS A 750 -26.16 4.23 -39.64
N GLY A 751 -25.50 5.30 -40.06
CA GLY A 751 -24.87 5.58 -41.36
C GLY A 751 -24.94 7.08 -41.69
N PHE A 752 -24.09 7.56 -42.61
CA PHE A 752 -23.80 8.99 -42.94
C PHE A 752 -22.95 9.73 -41.88
N GLY A 753 -22.03 10.62 -42.23
CA GLY A 753 -21.54 11.12 -43.54
C GLY A 753 -20.85 12.48 -43.31
N ARG A 754 -19.76 12.91 -43.97
CA ARG A 754 -19.35 12.86 -45.39
C ARG A 754 -17.78 12.99 -45.49
N PHE A 755 -17.08 12.33 -46.43
CA PHE A 755 -16.67 12.80 -47.80
C PHE A 755 -15.74 14.04 -47.80
N ASP A 756 -14.63 14.16 -48.57
CA ASP A 756 -14.02 13.24 -49.58
C ASP A 756 -12.51 13.58 -49.91
N PRO A 757 -11.80 13.12 -51.00
CA PRO A 757 -10.52 12.41 -50.83
C PRO A 757 -9.35 12.87 -51.79
N LEU A 758 -8.90 12.00 -52.73
CA LEU A 758 -7.78 12.07 -53.69
C LEU A 758 -6.37 11.76 -53.09
N ASP A 759 -5.40 11.08 -53.73
CA ASP A 759 -5.28 10.23 -54.95
C ASP A 759 -3.85 9.58 -54.92
N GLU A 760 -3.39 8.60 -55.72
CA GLU A 760 -3.92 7.35 -56.34
C GLU A 760 -2.71 6.56 -56.96
N LYS A 761 -2.89 5.32 -57.46
CA LYS A 761 -1.98 4.54 -58.36
C LYS A 761 -0.64 4.03 -57.75
N ASN A 762 -0.02 2.92 -58.15
CA ASN A 762 -0.37 1.70 -58.92
C ASN A 762 0.49 0.54 -58.32
N ASP A 763 0.02 -0.68 -58.05
CA ASP A 763 -0.53 -1.74 -58.92
C ASP A 763 0.52 -2.47 -59.81
N GLN A 764 0.82 -3.75 -59.48
CA GLN A 764 0.69 -4.96 -60.35
C GLN A 764 1.67 -6.12 -60.10
N ASN A 765 1.13 -7.34 -60.27
CA ASN A 765 1.82 -8.65 -60.49
C ASN A 765 2.61 -9.27 -59.31
N LYS A 766 2.63 -10.61 -59.10
CA LYS A 766 1.93 -11.72 -59.78
C LYS A 766 1.62 -12.91 -58.84
N LYS A 767 0.73 -13.80 -59.31
CA LYS A 767 0.17 -14.97 -58.63
C LYS A 767 1.21 -16.07 -58.34
N GLU A 768 0.97 -16.89 -57.32
CA GLU A 768 0.57 -18.29 -57.55
C GLU A 768 -0.19 -18.94 -56.37
N LYS A 769 -0.72 -20.16 -56.58
CA LYS A 769 -1.58 -20.90 -55.64
C LYS A 769 -0.85 -22.10 -55.05
N ILE A 770 -1.26 -22.52 -53.85
CA ILE A 770 -1.45 -23.94 -53.48
C ILE A 770 -2.59 -24.03 -52.45
N GLN A 771 -3.40 -25.08 -52.53
CA GLN A 771 -4.41 -25.44 -51.52
C GLN A 771 -3.85 -26.54 -50.62
N LEU A 772 -4.22 -26.58 -49.34
CA LEU A 772 -4.32 -27.84 -48.59
C LEU A 772 -5.38 -27.72 -47.47
N HIS A 773 -6.22 -28.75 -47.39
CA HIS A 773 -6.97 -29.15 -46.19
C HIS A 773 -6.04 -30.08 -45.36
N PRO A 774 -6.20 -30.24 -44.02
CA PRO A 774 -7.37 -30.96 -43.50
C PRO A 774 -7.91 -30.48 -42.14
N SER A 775 -8.91 -31.21 -41.66
CA SER A 775 -9.44 -31.21 -40.29
C SER A 775 -8.37 -31.57 -39.24
N PHE A 776 -8.54 -31.04 -38.03
CA PHE A 776 -7.84 -31.51 -36.83
C PHE A 776 -8.81 -32.11 -35.81
N ASP A 777 -8.33 -33.10 -35.08
CA ASP A 777 -9.14 -34.00 -34.24
C ASP A 777 -9.37 -33.47 -32.82
N LYS A 778 -10.44 -33.95 -32.16
CA LYS A 778 -10.74 -33.70 -30.75
C LYS A 778 -10.27 -34.88 -29.89
N ASN A 779 -8.99 -34.88 -29.51
CA ASN A 779 -8.48 -35.35 -28.19
C ASN A 779 -6.95 -35.39 -28.15
N GLN A 780 -6.29 -34.23 -28.01
CA GLN A 780 -4.94 -34.17 -27.44
C GLN A 780 -4.83 -32.99 -26.47
N THR A 781 -4.04 -33.18 -25.42
CA THR A 781 -3.61 -32.13 -24.49
C THR A 781 -2.80 -31.08 -25.24
N ASN A 782 -3.01 -29.79 -24.95
CA ASN A 782 -2.36 -28.69 -25.66
C ASN A 782 -0.89 -28.48 -25.23
N SER A 783 -0.01 -29.45 -25.47
CA SER A 783 1.44 -29.21 -25.49
C SER A 783 1.78 -28.37 -26.72
N LEU A 784 2.33 -27.17 -26.54
CA LEU A 784 2.47 -26.18 -27.61
C LEU A 784 3.73 -26.41 -28.48
N LYS A 785 3.86 -27.60 -29.08
CA LYS A 785 4.96 -27.98 -29.99
C LYS A 785 4.92 -27.23 -31.33
N ILE A 786 5.33 -25.96 -31.31
CA ILE A 786 5.70 -25.21 -32.52
C ILE A 786 7.16 -25.48 -32.83
N ALA A 787 7.43 -26.35 -33.80
CA ALA A 787 8.79 -26.61 -34.27
C ALA A 787 9.23 -25.54 -35.29
N GLY A 788 10.46 -25.04 -35.14
CA GLY A 788 11.22 -24.46 -36.25
C GLY A 788 11.09 -22.95 -36.52
N ILE A 789 10.51 -22.15 -35.63
CA ILE A 789 10.53 -20.67 -35.75
C ILE A 789 10.93 -20.04 -34.41
N THR A 790 12.08 -19.37 -34.37
CA THR A 790 12.58 -18.64 -33.19
C THR A 790 12.04 -17.21 -33.19
N GLY A 791 11.43 -16.78 -32.08
CA GLY A 791 10.91 -15.42 -31.98
C GLY A 791 10.19 -15.10 -30.68
N THR A 792 10.17 -13.80 -30.34
CA THR A 792 9.56 -13.32 -29.11
C THR A 792 8.04 -13.30 -29.27
N TRP A 793 7.33 -14.05 -28.45
CA TRP A 793 5.90 -13.88 -28.27
C TRP A 793 5.63 -12.85 -27.18
N ASP A 794 4.68 -11.95 -27.43
CA ASP A 794 4.19 -10.93 -26.50
C ASP A 794 2.69 -11.19 -26.28
N VAL A 795 2.38 -11.94 -25.22
CA VAL A 795 1.01 -12.00 -24.67
C VAL A 795 0.68 -10.62 -24.10
N ASN A 796 -0.53 -10.11 -24.33
CA ASN A 796 -1.03 -8.90 -23.69
C ASN A 796 -2.47 -9.13 -23.21
N TYR A 797 -2.66 -9.14 -21.89
CA TYR A 797 -3.96 -9.07 -21.24
C TYR A 797 -4.11 -7.75 -20.49
N ARG A 798 -5.34 -7.20 -20.47
CA ARG A 798 -5.70 -5.98 -19.74
C ARG A 798 -6.90 -6.28 -18.84
N VAL A 799 -6.73 -6.13 -17.53
CA VAL A 799 -7.79 -6.33 -16.53
C VAL A 799 -9.02 -5.49 -16.88
N GLY A 800 -10.20 -6.09 -16.78
CA GLY A 800 -11.48 -5.51 -17.21
C GLY A 800 -11.81 -5.65 -18.70
N THR A 801 -11.00 -6.35 -19.51
CA THR A 801 -11.31 -6.64 -20.93
C THR A 801 -11.51 -8.13 -21.20
N SER A 802 -12.34 -8.44 -22.20
CA SER A 802 -12.74 -9.80 -22.61
C SER A 802 -11.96 -10.37 -23.81
N HIS A 803 -10.81 -9.78 -24.12
CA HIS A 803 -9.97 -10.12 -25.28
C HIS A 803 -8.51 -10.19 -24.85
N ILE A 804 -7.75 -11.10 -25.46
CA ILE A 804 -6.32 -11.29 -25.21
C ILE A 804 -5.58 -11.16 -26.52
N HIS A 805 -4.58 -10.28 -26.55
CA HIS A 805 -3.84 -9.93 -27.76
C HIS A 805 -2.51 -10.68 -27.75
N LEU A 806 -2.40 -11.69 -28.62
CA LEU A 806 -1.15 -12.39 -28.87
C LEU A 806 -0.43 -11.71 -30.04
N LYS A 807 0.77 -11.19 -29.76
CA LYS A 807 1.64 -10.54 -30.73
C LYS A 807 2.91 -11.37 -30.93
N TYR A 808 3.32 -11.56 -32.18
CA TYR A 808 4.62 -12.15 -32.51
C TYR A 808 5.62 -11.06 -32.92
N VAL A 809 6.89 -11.24 -32.54
CA VAL A 809 8.00 -10.34 -32.88
C VAL A 809 9.21 -11.17 -33.29
N SER A 810 9.54 -11.15 -34.59
CA SER A 810 10.73 -11.82 -35.14
C SER A 810 12.01 -11.19 -34.58
N PRO A 811 13.08 -11.97 -34.29
CA PRO A 811 14.35 -11.43 -33.78
C PRO A 811 15.14 -10.65 -34.83
N ASP A 812 14.92 -10.92 -36.11
CA ASP A 812 15.89 -10.54 -37.14
C ASP A 812 15.82 -9.05 -37.51
N LYS A 813 16.99 -8.42 -37.47
CA LYS A 813 17.20 -6.99 -37.75
C LYS A 813 18.38 -6.75 -38.69
N ARG A 814 18.68 -7.75 -39.51
CA ARG A 814 19.63 -7.69 -40.62
C ARG A 814 18.85 -7.89 -41.91
N GLU A 815 19.22 -7.13 -42.94
CA GLU A 815 18.47 -6.93 -44.19
C GLU A 815 17.13 -6.18 -44.05
N GLY A 816 16.88 -5.26 -44.98
CA GLY A 816 15.81 -4.26 -44.88
C GLY A 816 14.43 -4.74 -45.35
N ARG A 817 13.86 -5.76 -44.70
CA ARG A 817 12.45 -6.17 -44.91
C ARG A 817 11.55 -5.61 -43.80
N GLN A 818 10.32 -5.23 -44.16
CA GLN A 818 9.34 -4.77 -43.16
C GLN A 818 8.90 -5.92 -42.25
N SER A 819 8.68 -5.62 -40.97
CA SER A 819 8.18 -6.60 -40.00
C SER A 819 6.69 -6.86 -40.20
N GLU A 820 6.32 -8.07 -40.64
CA GLU A 820 4.91 -8.48 -40.66
C GLU A 820 4.36 -8.60 -39.23
N PHE A 821 3.43 -7.72 -38.88
CA PHE A 821 2.75 -7.74 -37.59
C PHE A 821 1.57 -8.72 -37.62
N ILE A 822 1.81 -9.97 -37.21
CA ILE A 822 0.73 -10.94 -36.98
C ILE A 822 0.16 -10.74 -35.57
N GLU A 823 -0.98 -10.06 -35.49
CA GLU A 823 -1.79 -9.91 -34.28
C GLU A 823 -2.94 -10.92 -34.28
N LYS A 824 -3.02 -11.80 -33.26
CA LYS A 824 -4.07 -12.81 -33.12
C LYS A 824 -4.86 -12.60 -31.82
N SER A 825 -5.86 -11.74 -31.87
CA SER A 825 -6.81 -11.53 -30.77
C SER A 825 -7.68 -12.77 -30.54
N HIS A 826 -7.66 -13.32 -29.33
CA HIS A 826 -8.56 -14.42 -28.93
C HIS A 826 -9.47 -13.97 -27.77
N LYS A 827 -10.74 -14.40 -27.80
CA LYS A 827 -11.61 -14.34 -26.62
C LYS A 827 -11.33 -15.55 -25.74
N LEU A 828 -10.82 -15.31 -24.55
CA LEU A 828 -10.62 -16.29 -23.49
C LEU A 828 -11.27 -15.76 -22.22
N THR A 829 -11.85 -16.64 -21.42
CA THR A 829 -12.32 -16.27 -20.06
C THR A 829 -11.11 -16.05 -19.14
N TYR A 830 -11.30 -15.32 -18.03
CA TYR A 830 -10.23 -15.13 -17.04
C TYR A 830 -9.67 -16.47 -16.50
N LYS A 831 -10.53 -17.48 -16.31
CA LYS A 831 -10.10 -18.84 -15.95
C LYS A 831 -9.20 -19.47 -17.03
N GLN A 832 -9.58 -19.41 -18.30
CA GLN A 832 -8.76 -19.93 -19.42
C GLN A 832 -7.47 -19.12 -19.67
N PHE A 833 -7.43 -17.85 -19.26
CA PHE A 833 -6.21 -17.05 -19.21
C PHE A 833 -5.30 -17.52 -18.08
N ARG A 834 -5.85 -17.65 -16.87
CA ARG A 834 -5.16 -18.14 -15.67
C ARG A 834 -4.50 -19.49 -15.92
N GLU A 835 -5.26 -20.46 -16.41
CA GLU A 835 -4.78 -21.81 -16.75
C GLU A 835 -3.61 -21.79 -17.75
N LYS A 836 -3.62 -20.87 -18.73
CA LYS A 836 -2.54 -20.73 -19.72
C LYS A 836 -1.31 -19.98 -19.20
N VAL A 837 -1.49 -19.00 -18.31
CA VAL A 837 -0.37 -18.32 -17.64
C VAL A 837 0.31 -19.28 -16.67
N GLU A 838 -0.46 -20.03 -15.88
CA GLU A 838 0.07 -21.01 -14.93
C GLU A 838 0.79 -22.18 -15.63
N ALA A 839 0.26 -22.70 -16.73
CA ALA A 839 0.96 -23.69 -17.55
C ALA A 839 2.28 -23.15 -18.15
N ALA A 840 2.29 -21.89 -18.62
CA ALA A 840 3.50 -21.26 -19.15
C ALA A 840 4.55 -20.98 -18.06
N ILE A 841 4.13 -20.61 -16.85
CA ILE A 841 5.02 -20.50 -15.68
C ILE A 841 5.61 -21.86 -15.35
N TRP A 842 4.79 -22.92 -15.29
CA TRP A 842 5.24 -24.27 -14.98
C TRP A 842 6.24 -24.84 -15.99
N GLU A 843 6.03 -24.63 -17.31
CA GLU A 843 7.01 -25.03 -18.34
C GLU A 843 8.33 -24.25 -18.25
N LEU A 844 8.31 -23.00 -17.73
CA LEU A 844 9.52 -22.21 -17.46
C LEU A 844 10.23 -22.69 -16.17
N GLU A 845 9.49 -22.91 -15.08
CA GLU A 845 10.00 -23.43 -13.80
C GLU A 845 10.61 -24.83 -13.93
N LYS A 846 10.05 -25.69 -14.79
CA LYS A 846 10.59 -27.02 -15.10
C LYS A 846 11.67 -27.03 -16.19
N GLY A 847 12.06 -25.87 -16.72
CA GLY A 847 13.11 -25.76 -17.75
C GLY A 847 12.77 -26.42 -19.09
N LEU A 848 11.49 -26.70 -19.35
CA LEU A 848 11.01 -27.38 -20.56
C LEU A 848 10.94 -26.42 -21.76
N CYS A 849 10.85 -25.11 -21.51
CA CYS A 849 10.86 -24.09 -22.55
C CYS A 849 12.26 -23.87 -23.13
N CYS A 850 12.47 -24.28 -24.40
CA CYS A 850 13.77 -24.21 -25.07
C CYS A 850 14.06 -22.91 -25.86
N ASP A 851 13.11 -21.97 -25.97
CA ASP A 851 13.33 -20.66 -26.60
C ASP A 851 13.72 -19.60 -25.56
N ARG A 852 14.96 -19.12 -25.65
CA ARG A 852 15.56 -18.10 -24.77
C ARG A 852 14.85 -16.74 -24.81
N ASN A 853 13.98 -16.50 -25.78
CA ASN A 853 13.23 -15.26 -25.93
C ASN A 853 11.73 -15.40 -25.64
N PHE A 854 11.27 -16.54 -25.14
CA PHE A 854 9.88 -16.66 -24.70
C PHE A 854 9.59 -15.74 -23.50
N ARG A 855 8.53 -14.93 -23.61
CA ARG A 855 8.10 -13.97 -22.58
C ARG A 855 6.58 -13.94 -22.50
N VAL A 856 6.07 -13.70 -21.31
CA VAL A 856 4.64 -13.45 -21.08
C VAL A 856 4.51 -12.09 -20.40
N LYS A 857 3.75 -11.16 -21.00
CA LYS A 857 3.52 -9.82 -20.46
C LYS A 857 2.08 -9.67 -19.95
N VAL A 858 1.94 -9.10 -18.76
CA VAL A 858 0.63 -8.87 -18.13
C VAL A 858 0.51 -7.39 -17.78
N TRP A 859 -0.61 -6.77 -18.15
CA TRP A 859 -0.87 -5.35 -17.89
C TRP A 859 -2.07 -5.21 -16.94
N SER A 860 -1.79 -4.85 -15.69
CA SER A 860 -2.82 -4.60 -14.68
C SER A 860 -2.94 -3.10 -14.36
N ARG A 861 -4.08 -2.64 -13.84
CA ARG A 861 -4.20 -1.24 -13.38
C ARG A 861 -3.75 -1.11 -11.93
N ASP A 862 -4.08 -2.09 -11.10
CA ASP A 862 -3.52 -2.27 -9.76
C ASP A 862 -2.64 -3.54 -9.73
N ILE A 863 -1.58 -3.53 -8.93
CA ILE A 863 -0.79 -4.75 -8.65
C ILE A 863 -1.59 -5.77 -7.84
N ASN A 864 -2.53 -5.30 -7.01
CA ASN A 864 -3.41 -6.12 -6.18
C ASN A 864 -4.54 -6.83 -6.97
N GLU A 865 -4.69 -6.53 -8.27
CA GLU A 865 -5.60 -7.24 -9.20
C GLU A 865 -4.97 -8.52 -9.81
N LEU A 866 -3.72 -8.82 -9.48
CA LEU A 866 -3.01 -10.05 -9.89
C LEU A 866 -2.85 -11.01 -8.71
N GLU A 867 -2.86 -12.32 -8.99
CA GLU A 867 -2.64 -13.32 -7.94
C GLU A 867 -1.19 -13.22 -7.41
N PRO A 868 -0.93 -13.27 -6.09
CA PRO A 868 0.40 -13.05 -5.53
C PRO A 868 1.51 -13.89 -6.15
N LYS A 869 1.25 -15.21 -6.33
CA LYS A 869 2.16 -16.17 -6.99
C LYS A 869 2.60 -15.78 -8.42
N TRP A 870 1.89 -14.89 -9.10
CA TRP A 870 2.30 -14.35 -10.40
C TRP A 870 3.19 -13.12 -10.28
N VAL A 871 3.04 -12.34 -9.21
CA VAL A 871 3.86 -11.15 -8.92
C VAL A 871 5.26 -11.59 -8.48
N ASP A 872 5.37 -12.60 -7.62
CA ASP A 872 6.64 -13.12 -7.11
C ASP A 872 7.53 -13.71 -8.22
N ASN A 873 6.92 -14.37 -9.21
CA ASN A 873 7.58 -14.95 -10.38
C ASN A 873 7.79 -13.95 -11.55
N CYS A 874 7.56 -12.65 -11.35
CA CYS A 874 7.59 -11.65 -12.42
C CYS A 874 8.71 -10.60 -12.29
N THR A 875 9.38 -10.31 -13.40
CA THR A 875 10.18 -9.08 -13.52
C THR A 875 9.26 -7.88 -13.76
N LEU A 876 9.24 -6.92 -12.83
CA LEU A 876 8.55 -5.64 -13.00
C LEU A 876 9.32 -4.75 -13.99
N ILE A 877 8.70 -4.34 -15.10
CA ILE A 877 9.34 -3.48 -16.10
C ILE A 877 8.60 -2.14 -16.19
N SER A 878 9.20 -1.09 -15.63
CA SER A 878 8.68 0.28 -15.74
C SER A 878 8.85 0.81 -17.17
N THR A 879 7.76 0.87 -17.93
CA THR A 879 7.77 1.38 -19.31
C THR A 879 7.63 2.91 -19.36
N PRO A 880 8.19 3.62 -20.37
CA PRO A 880 8.30 5.09 -20.32
C PRO A 880 7.02 5.91 -20.59
N ASN A 881 5.85 5.28 -20.71
CA ASN A 881 4.48 5.83 -20.68
C ASN A 881 3.45 4.75 -21.10
N PRO A 882 2.13 4.87 -20.82
CA PRO A 882 1.44 5.97 -20.11
C PRO A 882 1.01 5.61 -18.66
N PRO A 883 0.68 6.59 -17.81
CA PRO A 883 0.60 6.41 -16.35
C PRO A 883 -0.77 5.89 -15.87
N SER A 884 -1.16 4.66 -16.25
CA SER A 884 -2.36 3.99 -15.68
C SER A 884 -2.34 2.45 -15.70
N SER A 885 -1.20 1.82 -15.95
CA SER A 885 -1.07 0.35 -15.88
C SER A 885 0.36 -0.10 -15.65
N THR A 886 0.52 -1.09 -14.79
CA THR A 886 1.79 -1.75 -14.44
C THR A 886 2.02 -2.95 -15.37
N MET A 887 3.23 -3.07 -15.93
CA MET A 887 3.61 -4.18 -16.81
C MET A 887 4.56 -5.14 -16.10
N PHE A 888 4.18 -6.41 -16.09
CA PHE A 888 4.94 -7.53 -15.53
C PHE A 888 5.46 -8.41 -16.68
N THR A 889 6.61 -9.07 -16.51
CA THR A 889 7.21 -9.94 -17.53
C THR A 889 7.82 -11.20 -16.91
N PHE A 890 7.33 -12.36 -17.34
CA PHE A 890 7.97 -13.65 -17.10
C PHE A 890 9.06 -13.91 -18.16
N ALA A 891 10.16 -14.55 -17.77
CA ALA A 891 11.26 -14.96 -18.66
C ALA A 891 11.99 -16.19 -18.08
N SER A 892 12.62 -17.01 -18.94
CA SER A 892 13.31 -18.24 -18.53
C SER A 892 14.60 -17.95 -17.72
N PRO A 893 14.81 -18.59 -16.56
CA PRO A 893 16.05 -18.47 -15.80
C PRO A 893 17.16 -19.40 -16.35
N SER A 894 18.37 -18.85 -16.44
CA SER A 894 19.63 -19.49 -16.88
C SER A 894 19.85 -19.68 -18.39
N GLY A 895 21.11 -19.50 -18.81
CA GLY A 895 21.55 -19.49 -20.21
C GLY A 895 22.23 -20.77 -20.71
N ARG A 896 22.04 -21.92 -20.06
CA ARG A 896 22.62 -23.20 -20.50
C ARG A 896 21.62 -23.99 -21.35
N ALA A 897 22.06 -24.42 -22.52
CA ALA A 897 21.38 -25.50 -23.24
C ALA A 897 21.93 -26.83 -22.72
N ILE A 898 21.05 -27.76 -22.33
CA ILE A 898 21.43 -29.16 -22.11
C ILE A 898 21.67 -29.79 -23.50
N PRO A 899 22.81 -30.47 -23.74
CA PRO A 899 23.04 -31.15 -25.02
C PRO A 899 21.99 -32.24 -25.29
N LYS A 900 21.64 -32.47 -26.56
CA LYS A 900 20.84 -33.63 -26.97
C LYS A 900 21.68 -34.91 -26.97
N ALA A 901 22.02 -35.41 -25.79
CA ALA A 901 22.59 -36.75 -25.57
C ALA A 901 22.28 -37.17 -24.12
N GLY A 902 21.74 -38.39 -23.93
CA GLY A 902 21.31 -38.88 -22.62
C GLY A 902 19.86 -38.50 -22.25
N LEU A 903 18.88 -39.07 -22.97
CA LEU A 903 17.48 -39.18 -22.53
C LEU A 903 16.93 -40.57 -22.87
N GLU A 904 17.77 -41.57 -22.66
CA GLU A 904 17.42 -42.96 -22.41
C GLU A 904 18.00 -43.27 -21.00
N GLU A 905 17.39 -44.20 -20.26
CA GLU A 905 17.69 -44.49 -18.84
C GLU A 905 17.46 -43.32 -17.85
N PHE A 906 16.19 -43.11 -17.47
CA PHE A 906 15.82 -42.89 -16.06
C PHE A 906 14.34 -43.29 -15.87
N GLU A 907 14.12 -44.56 -15.52
CA GLU A 907 12.82 -45.05 -15.06
C GLU A 907 12.65 -44.83 -13.55
N LEU A 908 11.39 -44.80 -13.10
CA LEU A 908 10.88 -45.29 -11.82
C LEU A 908 11.77 -45.13 -10.57
N MET A 909 11.48 -44.09 -9.78
CA MET A 909 11.18 -44.22 -8.35
C MET A 909 10.20 -43.11 -7.92
N GLU A 910 9.55 -43.32 -6.77
CA GLU A 910 8.27 -42.72 -6.33
C GLU A 910 8.22 -41.18 -6.26
#